data_AF-A0A6G6XD58-F1
#
_entry.id   AF-A0A6G6XD58-F1
#
_cell.length_a   1.000
_cell.length_b   1.000
_cell.length_c   1.000
_cell.angle_alpha   90.00
_cell.angle_beta   90.00
_cell.angle_gamma   90.00
#
_symmetry.space_group_name_H-M   'P 1'
#
loop_
_entity.id
_entity.type
_entity.pdbx_description
1 polymer ?
#
loop_
_entity_poly.entity_id
_entity_poly.type
_entity_poly.pdbx_seq_one_letter_code
_entity_poly.pdbx_strand_id
1 'polypeptide(L)'
;MPISEDDIARRIELLDSFEQAGLGWFWATDELGRLIYLSKSAIAMLGWDESEVIGKQLSDLFLPDDETAPDRPERPLAFLLGARNSITQLPVRVANAEREFWWEIAGKPRFDAKGEFAGYRGSAKDITAIRETQRDAARLAQYDPLTGLANRHRMHKRLDKTLTAYRNTKRSCALMMLDLDRFKQVNDTLGHPAGDELLKQVAARLGRLVGENAEIGRLGGDEFQIILPDVDDRGKLGELAQRIIQMISQPYSLNGSRAIIGTSVGIAIAPYDGVDTEELVKAADLALYAAKGGGRAQYRFYSSDLKDGAKLRRQIEEGLRDAISRGELEMQYQPIVDAQTHKVACFEALIRWHHPEHGLISPARFIPIAEDCGLIKEIGEWALEQSCRDAAKWPCEIKVAVNVSAVQFARADFPETVKQVLKRTAIDPGRVELEITESVFMGDYGEVQKLFKRLKALGVRLSLDDFGTGYSSLSYLRKAPFDKIKIDQSFVRGSPEKGNNNSAIIAAIVSLAEALEMETVAEGIETRDELELVKGRNATHLQGRIFSLSLQQHQLLERSEQGQLVFEPMGPDKYRPERRTEFRRIGLIHDDHRYHVVLRNLSRTGALIEGLLDVPLETEVVLDLGNGQLAVAMVRRSEGYSQGVEFETQLIPDGADGLCTRYRVSPYLIEAAGRPLAALPDDAYEAMRSSSAAPAKPKAFVEADITYRNLAA
;
A
#
# COMPACT_ATOMS: atom_id res chain seq x y z
N MET A 1 -76.32 -4.88 2.97
CA MET A 1 -76.97 -5.67 1.91
C MET A 1 -75.92 -6.01 0.87
N PRO A 2 -75.91 -7.22 0.28
CA PRO A 2 -75.00 -7.52 -0.83
C PRO A 2 -75.28 -6.58 -2.01
N ILE A 3 -74.23 -6.10 -2.68
CA ILE A 3 -74.35 -5.31 -3.91
C ILE A 3 -74.61 -6.31 -5.04
N SER A 4 -75.80 -6.25 -5.66
CA SER A 4 -76.16 -7.10 -6.81
C SER A 4 -75.37 -6.68 -8.06
N GLU A 5 -75.17 -7.60 -9.01
CA GLU A 5 -74.51 -7.28 -10.29
C GLU A 5 -75.27 -6.19 -11.09
N ASP A 6 -76.59 -6.11 -10.91
CA ASP A 6 -77.48 -5.13 -11.56
C ASP A 6 -77.51 -3.76 -10.87
N ASP A 7 -76.89 -3.62 -9.68
CA ASP A 7 -76.81 -2.35 -8.95
C ASP A 7 -75.67 -1.47 -9.50
N ILE A 8 -75.87 -0.95 -10.71
CA ILE A 8 -74.89 -0.17 -11.47
C ILE A 8 -74.43 1.07 -10.67
N ALA A 9 -75.34 1.72 -9.94
CA ALA A 9 -75.04 2.93 -9.18
C ALA A 9 -73.99 2.67 -8.09
N ARG A 10 -74.17 1.62 -7.28
CA ARG A 10 -73.20 1.26 -6.24
C ARG A 10 -71.89 0.70 -6.81
N ARG A 11 -71.93 0.06 -7.98
CA ARG A 11 -70.72 -0.43 -8.65
C ARG A 11 -69.87 0.71 -9.23
N ILE A 12 -70.50 1.79 -9.73
CA ILE A 12 -69.81 3.02 -10.12
C ILE A 12 -69.22 3.71 -8.90
N GLU A 13 -69.96 3.80 -7.79
CA GLU A 13 -69.45 4.38 -6.53
C GLU A 13 -68.19 3.65 -6.01
N LEU A 14 -68.14 2.32 -6.12
CA LEU A 14 -66.94 1.53 -5.80
C LEU A 14 -65.77 1.79 -6.77
N LEU A 15 -66.05 1.99 -8.06
CA LEU A 15 -65.04 2.32 -9.06
C LEU A 15 -64.44 3.71 -8.78
N ASP A 16 -65.28 4.71 -8.54
CA ASP A 16 -64.87 6.07 -8.22
C ASP A 16 -64.08 6.11 -6.92
N SER A 17 -64.50 5.35 -5.90
CA SER A 17 -63.77 5.20 -4.64
C SER A 17 -62.39 4.55 -4.83
N PHE A 18 -62.29 3.57 -5.73
CA PHE A 18 -61.03 2.91 -6.06
C PHE A 18 -60.05 3.87 -6.77
N GLU A 19 -60.55 4.66 -7.72
CA GLU A 19 -59.74 5.68 -8.41
C GLU A 19 -59.30 6.82 -7.48
N GLN A 20 -60.17 7.28 -6.58
CA GLN A 20 -59.87 8.33 -5.60
C GLN A 20 -58.89 7.87 -4.53
N ALA A 21 -58.94 6.60 -4.14
CA ALA A 21 -57.98 6.01 -3.19
C ALA A 21 -56.57 5.83 -3.78
N GLY A 22 -56.39 6.05 -5.08
CA GLY A 22 -55.09 5.92 -5.75
C GLY A 22 -54.54 4.48 -5.76
N LEU A 23 -55.40 3.47 -5.57
CA LEU A 23 -55.00 2.05 -5.56
C LEU A 23 -54.69 1.52 -6.96
N GLY A 24 -55.17 2.23 -7.98
CA GLY A 24 -54.91 2.02 -9.40
C GLY A 24 -55.74 2.99 -10.23
N TRP A 25 -55.41 3.06 -11.52
CA TRP A 25 -56.08 3.90 -12.49
C TRP A 25 -56.62 3.06 -13.63
N PHE A 26 -57.60 3.58 -14.34
CA PHE A 26 -58.17 3.02 -15.54
C PHE A 26 -57.86 3.91 -16.73
N TRP A 27 -57.70 3.28 -17.88
CA TRP A 27 -57.45 3.96 -19.14
C TRP A 27 -58.22 3.29 -20.27
N ALA A 28 -58.50 4.08 -21.31
CA ALA A 28 -59.19 3.61 -22.49
C ALA A 28 -58.64 4.26 -23.75
N THR A 29 -58.64 3.52 -24.86
CA THR A 29 -58.37 4.10 -26.18
C THR A 29 -59.55 3.93 -27.14
N ASP A 30 -59.52 4.72 -28.21
CA ASP A 30 -60.29 4.49 -29.43
C ASP A 30 -59.64 3.40 -30.33
N GLU A 31 -60.25 3.14 -31.48
CA GLU A 31 -59.77 2.20 -32.49
C GLU A 31 -58.43 2.58 -33.15
N LEU A 32 -58.02 3.84 -33.04
CA LEU A 32 -56.73 4.35 -33.53
C LEU A 32 -55.63 4.29 -32.46
N GLY A 33 -55.98 3.87 -31.23
CA GLY A 33 -55.04 3.79 -30.11
C GLY A 33 -54.80 5.13 -29.40
N ARG A 34 -55.68 6.12 -29.60
CA ARG A 34 -55.64 7.40 -28.90
C ARG A 34 -56.39 7.31 -27.60
N LEU A 35 -55.85 7.93 -26.55
CA LEU A 35 -56.44 7.89 -25.21
C LEU A 35 -57.77 8.66 -25.19
N ILE A 36 -58.86 7.99 -24.79
CA ILE A 36 -60.20 8.60 -24.64
C ILE A 36 -60.64 8.68 -23.19
N TYR A 37 -59.92 8.01 -22.29
CA TYR A 37 -60.13 8.09 -20.85
C TYR A 37 -58.84 7.79 -20.11
N LEU A 38 -58.61 8.53 -19.04
CA LEU A 38 -57.64 8.24 -17.99
C LEU A 38 -58.25 8.72 -16.67
N SER A 39 -58.14 7.93 -15.60
CA SER A 39 -58.64 8.33 -14.28
C SER A 39 -58.11 9.70 -13.89
N LYS A 40 -58.99 10.55 -13.37
CA LYS A 40 -58.64 11.94 -13.00
C LYS A 40 -57.54 12.02 -11.94
N SER A 41 -57.50 11.06 -11.02
CA SER A 41 -56.43 10.96 -10.02
C SER A 41 -55.05 10.68 -10.64
N ALA A 42 -55.00 10.00 -11.78
CA ALA A 42 -53.75 9.76 -12.52
C ALA A 42 -53.24 11.04 -13.19
N ILE A 43 -54.16 11.79 -13.83
CA ILE A 43 -53.87 13.08 -14.45
C ILE A 43 -53.34 14.07 -13.40
N ALA A 44 -54.02 14.18 -12.26
CA ALA A 44 -53.60 15.03 -11.14
C ALA A 44 -52.23 14.63 -10.57
N MET A 45 -51.92 13.34 -10.48
CA MET A 45 -50.63 12.85 -9.97
C MET A 45 -49.45 13.20 -10.88
N LEU A 46 -49.67 13.18 -12.20
CA LEU A 46 -48.65 13.53 -13.19
C LEU A 46 -48.53 15.04 -13.41
N GLY A 47 -49.48 15.84 -12.90
CA GLY A 47 -49.52 17.29 -13.11
C GLY A 47 -49.88 17.68 -14.55
N TRP A 48 -50.54 16.78 -15.29
CA TRP A 48 -50.99 17.04 -16.66
C TRP A 48 -52.34 17.73 -16.68
N ASP A 49 -52.59 18.51 -17.73
CA ASP A 49 -53.95 18.94 -18.07
C ASP A 49 -54.66 17.89 -18.92
N GLU A 50 -55.97 17.70 -18.73
CA GLU A 50 -56.74 16.68 -19.47
C GLU A 50 -56.63 16.85 -21.00
N SER A 51 -56.52 18.10 -21.49
CA SER A 51 -56.31 18.42 -22.91
C SER A 51 -54.95 18.00 -23.47
N GLU A 52 -53.96 17.74 -22.61
CA GLU A 52 -52.61 17.31 -23.01
C GLU A 52 -52.52 15.80 -23.18
N VAL A 53 -53.46 15.05 -22.60
CA VAL A 53 -53.43 13.60 -22.49
C VAL A 53 -54.49 12.94 -23.37
N ILE A 54 -55.72 13.45 -23.34
CA ILE A 54 -56.83 12.91 -24.13
C ILE A 54 -56.62 13.23 -25.62
N GLY A 55 -56.78 12.21 -26.47
CA GLY A 55 -56.57 12.28 -27.92
C GLY A 55 -55.14 12.01 -28.38
N LYS A 56 -54.17 11.85 -27.46
CA LYS A 56 -52.79 11.45 -27.78
C LYS A 56 -52.65 9.94 -27.95
N GLN A 57 -51.65 9.51 -28.72
CA GLN A 57 -51.35 8.09 -28.89
C GLN A 57 -50.85 7.50 -27.55
N LEU A 58 -51.37 6.33 -27.16
CA LEU A 58 -50.95 5.67 -25.91
C LEU A 58 -49.42 5.44 -25.86
N SER A 59 -48.80 5.12 -26.99
CA SER A 59 -47.36 4.90 -27.13
C SER A 59 -46.50 6.16 -27.00
N ASP A 60 -47.08 7.36 -27.17
CA ASP A 60 -46.34 8.62 -27.03
C ASP A 60 -46.25 9.05 -25.56
N LEU A 61 -47.21 8.61 -24.75
CA LEU A 61 -47.30 8.92 -23.32
C LEU A 61 -46.60 7.87 -22.45
N PHE A 62 -46.60 6.61 -22.89
CA PHE A 62 -46.04 5.48 -22.15
C PHE A 62 -44.95 4.80 -22.98
N LEU A 63 -43.71 5.09 -22.61
CA LEU A 63 -42.53 4.57 -23.29
C LEU A 63 -42.15 3.21 -22.67
N PRO A 64 -41.80 2.20 -23.48
CA PRO A 64 -41.31 0.93 -22.96
C PRO A 64 -39.99 1.12 -22.21
N ASP A 65 -39.68 0.18 -21.32
CA ASP A 65 -38.41 0.12 -20.62
C ASP A 65 -37.29 -0.31 -21.57
N ASP A 66 -36.39 0.61 -21.93
CA ASP A 66 -35.22 0.30 -22.76
C ASP A 66 -34.06 -0.34 -21.94
N GLU A 67 -34.14 -0.37 -20.60
CA GLU A 67 -33.02 -0.81 -19.74
C GLU A 67 -33.07 -2.29 -19.32
N THR A 68 -34.05 -3.08 -19.76
CA THR A 68 -34.05 -4.52 -19.44
C THR A 68 -33.00 -5.29 -20.25
N ALA A 69 -32.17 -6.02 -19.51
CA ALA A 69 -31.06 -6.89 -19.93
C ALA A 69 -31.23 -7.59 -21.30
N PRO A 70 -30.11 -7.85 -22.03
CA PRO A 70 -30.10 -8.49 -23.36
C PRO A 70 -30.76 -9.89 -23.47
N ASP A 71 -31.26 -10.45 -22.37
CA ASP A 71 -31.86 -11.80 -22.28
C ASP A 71 -33.40 -11.81 -22.20
N ARG A 72 -34.10 -10.65 -22.24
CA ARG A 72 -35.56 -10.60 -22.34
C ARG A 72 -36.02 -9.62 -23.42
N PRO A 73 -36.46 -10.10 -24.61
CA PRO A 73 -37.13 -9.25 -25.57
C PRO A 73 -38.56 -9.00 -25.09
N GLU A 74 -38.76 -8.03 -24.19
CA GLU A 74 -40.09 -7.49 -23.96
C GLU A 74 -40.56 -6.80 -25.26
N ARG A 75 -41.74 -7.20 -25.75
CA ARG A 75 -42.25 -6.70 -27.05
C ARG A 75 -42.68 -5.24 -26.86
N PRO A 76 -42.22 -4.29 -27.71
CA PRO A 76 -42.58 -2.88 -27.56
C PRO A 76 -44.09 -2.66 -27.53
N LEU A 77 -44.57 -1.71 -26.71
CA LEU A 77 -45.99 -1.39 -26.56
C LEU A 77 -46.67 -1.14 -27.93
N ALA A 78 -45.99 -0.47 -28.85
CA ALA A 78 -46.46 -0.24 -30.22
C ALA A 78 -46.74 -1.54 -30.99
N PHE A 79 -45.94 -2.59 -30.79
CA PHE A 79 -46.15 -3.90 -31.40
C PHE A 79 -47.38 -4.61 -30.82
N LEU A 80 -47.57 -4.55 -29.49
CA LEU A 80 -48.74 -5.16 -28.84
C LEU A 80 -50.05 -4.51 -29.28
N LEU A 81 -50.05 -3.18 -29.41
CA LEU A 81 -51.18 -2.41 -29.92
C LEU A 81 -51.45 -2.70 -31.40
N GLY A 82 -50.41 -2.73 -32.24
CA GLY A 82 -50.55 -3.04 -33.67
C GLY A 82 -51.06 -4.47 -33.94
N ALA A 83 -50.62 -5.43 -33.14
CA ALA A 83 -51.09 -6.83 -33.21
C ALA A 83 -52.43 -7.08 -32.49
N ARG A 84 -53.01 -6.05 -31.85
CA ARG A 84 -54.27 -6.13 -31.08
C ARG A 84 -54.23 -7.19 -29.97
N ASN A 85 -53.05 -7.41 -29.38
CA ASN A 85 -52.84 -8.38 -28.30
C ASN A 85 -53.23 -7.80 -26.94
N SER A 86 -53.57 -8.66 -25.98
CA SER A 86 -53.73 -8.22 -24.59
C SER A 86 -52.38 -7.79 -24.01
N ILE A 87 -52.39 -6.73 -23.20
CA ILE A 87 -51.25 -6.22 -22.45
C ILE A 87 -51.37 -6.74 -21.03
N THR A 88 -50.33 -7.38 -20.51
CA THR A 88 -50.31 -7.96 -19.17
C THR A 88 -49.06 -7.50 -18.44
N GLN A 89 -49.24 -6.77 -17.33
CA GLN A 89 -48.18 -6.33 -16.42
C GLN A 89 -46.98 -5.71 -17.14
N LEU A 90 -47.23 -4.82 -18.10
CA LEU A 90 -46.16 -4.18 -18.87
C LEU A 90 -45.67 -2.94 -18.11
N PRO A 91 -44.41 -2.89 -17.66
CA PRO A 91 -43.84 -1.68 -17.10
C PRO A 91 -43.59 -0.65 -18.21
N VAL A 92 -43.98 0.60 -17.95
CA VAL A 92 -43.82 1.73 -18.88
C VAL A 92 -43.36 2.96 -18.13
N ARG A 93 -42.47 3.73 -18.76
CA ARG A 93 -42.05 5.04 -18.27
C ARG A 93 -42.99 6.11 -18.82
N VAL A 94 -43.43 7.01 -17.94
CA VAL A 94 -44.26 8.14 -18.34
C VAL A 94 -43.37 9.18 -19.06
N ALA A 95 -43.75 9.56 -20.28
CA ALA A 95 -43.04 10.58 -21.06
C ALA A 95 -43.31 11.99 -20.51
N ASN A 96 -42.39 12.93 -20.72
CA ASN A 96 -42.59 14.37 -20.46
C ASN A 96 -43.04 14.75 -19.03
N ALA A 97 -42.73 13.94 -18.02
CA ALA A 97 -42.94 14.31 -16.62
C ALA A 97 -41.69 15.01 -16.04
N GLU A 98 -41.88 15.97 -15.12
CA GLU A 98 -40.78 16.68 -14.44
C GLU A 98 -39.87 15.75 -13.62
N ARG A 99 -40.42 14.65 -13.14
CA ARG A 99 -39.72 13.57 -12.46
C ARG A 99 -40.01 12.23 -13.14
N GLU A 100 -39.14 11.26 -12.89
CA GLU A 100 -39.29 9.92 -13.45
C GLU A 100 -40.47 9.18 -12.79
N PHE A 101 -41.47 8.78 -13.58
CA PHE A 101 -42.58 7.93 -13.13
C PHE A 101 -42.62 6.64 -13.92
N TRP A 102 -42.88 5.55 -13.20
CA TRP A 102 -42.99 4.21 -13.76
C TRP A 102 -44.33 3.59 -13.41
N TRP A 103 -45.08 3.20 -14.43
CA TRP A 103 -46.38 2.55 -14.28
C TRP A 103 -46.34 1.11 -14.78
N GLU A 104 -47.14 0.25 -14.19
CA GLU A 104 -47.46 -1.07 -14.74
C GLU A 104 -48.84 -1.00 -15.39
N ILE A 105 -48.92 -1.23 -16.70
CA ILE A 105 -50.18 -1.20 -17.46
C ILE A 105 -50.65 -2.61 -17.86
N ALA A 106 -51.95 -2.82 -17.81
CA ALA A 106 -52.63 -4.00 -18.33
C ALA A 106 -53.83 -3.56 -19.16
N GLY A 107 -54.16 -4.28 -20.23
CA GLY A 107 -55.26 -3.88 -21.12
C GLY A 107 -55.72 -4.99 -22.03
N LYS A 108 -57.01 -4.99 -22.36
CA LYS A 108 -57.62 -5.93 -23.32
C LYS A 108 -58.21 -5.17 -24.51
N PRO A 109 -58.10 -5.72 -25.74
CA PRO A 109 -58.79 -5.17 -26.89
C PRO A 109 -60.30 -5.32 -26.69
N ARG A 110 -61.05 -4.28 -27.05
CA ARG A 110 -62.51 -4.33 -27.17
C ARG A 110 -62.91 -4.42 -28.63
N PHE A 111 -64.00 -5.13 -28.86
CA PHE A 111 -64.66 -5.21 -30.15
C PHE A 111 -66.11 -4.78 -29.98
N ASP A 112 -66.66 -4.13 -31.01
CA ASP A 112 -68.06 -3.71 -31.02
C ASP A 112 -69.01 -4.90 -31.31
N ALA A 113 -70.32 -4.62 -31.41
CA ALA A 113 -71.33 -5.65 -31.69
C ALA A 113 -71.18 -6.30 -33.10
N LYS A 114 -70.39 -5.70 -33.99
CA LYS A 114 -70.10 -6.22 -35.34
C LYS A 114 -68.76 -6.98 -35.39
N GLY A 115 -68.03 -7.04 -34.29
CA GLY A 115 -66.71 -7.67 -34.21
C GLY A 115 -65.57 -6.79 -34.72
N GLU A 116 -65.82 -5.49 -34.95
CA GLU A 116 -64.78 -4.54 -35.34
C GLU A 116 -64.03 -4.02 -34.10
N PHE A 117 -62.73 -3.78 -34.25
CA PHE A 117 -61.87 -3.33 -33.15
C PHE A 117 -62.29 -1.93 -32.70
N ALA A 118 -62.59 -1.78 -31.40
CA ALA A 118 -63.12 -0.56 -30.78
C ALA A 118 -62.17 0.01 -29.71
N GLY A 119 -60.87 -0.26 -29.83
CA GLY A 119 -59.83 0.22 -28.93
C GLY A 119 -59.55 -0.69 -27.73
N TYR A 120 -58.90 -0.14 -26.71
CA TYR A 120 -58.49 -0.87 -25.51
C TYR A 120 -59.21 -0.36 -24.27
N ARG A 121 -59.36 -1.26 -23.29
CA ARG A 121 -59.70 -0.89 -21.90
C ARG A 121 -58.69 -1.56 -20.98
N GLY A 122 -58.18 -0.80 -20.03
CA GLY A 122 -57.10 -1.26 -19.17
C GLY A 122 -57.02 -0.57 -17.84
N SER A 123 -56.09 -1.04 -17.03
CA SER A 123 -55.71 -0.46 -15.75
C SER A 123 -54.22 -0.11 -15.76
N ALA A 124 -53.85 0.83 -14.90
CA ALA A 124 -52.49 1.23 -14.61
C ALA A 124 -52.28 1.28 -13.10
N LYS A 125 -51.06 1.01 -12.64
CA LYS A 125 -50.68 1.17 -11.23
C LYS A 125 -49.29 1.81 -11.16
N ASP A 126 -49.10 2.70 -10.21
CA ASP A 126 -47.78 3.25 -9.92
C ASP A 126 -46.85 2.17 -9.33
N ILE A 127 -45.71 1.98 -9.98
CA ILE A 127 -44.62 1.11 -9.52
C ILE A 127 -43.33 1.90 -9.26
N THR A 128 -43.38 3.23 -9.25
CA THR A 128 -42.22 4.12 -9.07
C THR A 128 -41.48 3.81 -7.77
N ALA A 129 -42.17 3.81 -6.62
CA ALA A 129 -41.55 3.51 -5.32
C ALA A 129 -40.97 2.08 -5.23
N ILE A 130 -41.62 1.11 -5.89
CA ILE A 130 -41.14 -0.28 -5.95
C ILE A 130 -39.85 -0.35 -6.77
N ARG A 131 -39.80 0.33 -7.93
CA ARG A 131 -38.62 0.40 -8.79
C ARG A 131 -37.47 1.16 -8.15
N GLU A 132 -37.74 2.28 -7.49
CA GLU A 132 -36.74 3.02 -6.70
C GLU A 132 -36.14 2.13 -5.62
N THR A 133 -36.99 1.43 -4.85
CA THR A 133 -36.54 0.48 -3.82
C THR A 133 -35.72 -0.66 -4.42
N GLN A 134 -36.13 -1.22 -5.57
CA GLN A 134 -35.38 -2.27 -6.26
C GLN A 134 -34.05 -1.77 -6.82
N ARG A 135 -34.00 -0.55 -7.36
CA ARG A 135 -32.78 0.09 -7.86
C ARG A 135 -31.81 0.37 -6.72
N ASP A 136 -32.31 0.88 -5.61
CA ASP A 136 -31.51 1.15 -4.41
C ASP A 136 -31.01 -0.16 -3.78
N ALA A 137 -31.85 -1.20 -3.72
CA ALA A 137 -31.45 -2.53 -3.27
C ALA A 137 -30.37 -3.13 -4.20
N ALA A 138 -30.53 -3.01 -5.52
CA ALA A 138 -29.55 -3.47 -6.49
C ALA A 138 -28.22 -2.69 -6.39
N ARG A 139 -28.30 -1.39 -6.10
CA ARG A 139 -27.12 -0.53 -5.86
C ARG A 139 -26.42 -0.90 -4.56
N LEU A 140 -27.14 -1.05 -3.45
CA LEU A 140 -26.58 -1.44 -2.15
C LEU A 140 -25.96 -2.85 -2.18
N ALA A 141 -26.51 -3.75 -2.99
CA ALA A 141 -25.93 -5.07 -3.21
C ALA A 141 -24.55 -5.02 -3.90
N GLN A 142 -24.21 -3.92 -4.57
CA GLN A 142 -23.02 -3.82 -5.41
C GLN A 142 -22.03 -2.71 -5.03
N TYR A 143 -22.48 -1.67 -4.33
CA TYR A 143 -21.67 -0.49 -4.03
C TYR A 143 -21.65 -0.18 -2.53
N ASP A 144 -20.54 0.38 -2.07
CA ASP A 144 -20.38 0.92 -0.73
C ASP A 144 -21.15 2.26 -0.63
N PRO A 145 -22.09 2.40 0.33
CA PRO A 145 -22.95 3.59 0.40
C PRO A 145 -22.19 4.86 0.80
N LEU A 146 -21.05 4.74 1.47
CA LEU A 146 -20.26 5.89 1.92
C LEU A 146 -19.43 6.50 0.78
N THR A 147 -18.70 5.66 0.06
CA THR A 147 -17.72 6.08 -0.95
C THR A 147 -18.26 6.01 -2.38
N GLY A 148 -19.34 5.26 -2.62
CA GLY A 148 -19.86 4.99 -3.96
C GLY A 148 -19.04 4.00 -4.78
N LEU A 149 -17.93 3.47 -4.24
CA LEU A 149 -17.09 2.46 -4.87
C LEU A 149 -17.77 1.08 -4.87
N ALA A 150 -17.22 0.11 -5.59
CA ALA A 150 -17.68 -1.27 -5.51
C ALA A 150 -17.54 -1.81 -4.07
N ASN A 151 -18.52 -2.57 -3.60
CA ASN A 151 -18.43 -3.25 -2.31
C ASN A 151 -17.65 -4.57 -2.43
N ARG A 152 -17.36 -5.21 -1.29
CA ARG A 152 -16.68 -6.52 -1.23
C ARG A 152 -17.31 -7.58 -2.13
N HIS A 153 -18.64 -7.66 -2.18
CA HIS A 153 -19.35 -8.67 -2.98
C HIS A 153 -19.12 -8.48 -4.48
N ARG A 154 -19.27 -7.24 -4.97
CA ARG A 154 -19.01 -6.90 -6.37
C ARG A 154 -17.56 -7.11 -6.76
N MET A 155 -16.62 -6.70 -5.91
CA MET A 155 -15.19 -6.88 -6.16
C MET A 155 -14.84 -8.36 -6.31
N HIS A 156 -15.30 -9.21 -5.40
CA HIS A 156 -15.08 -10.65 -5.47
C HIS A 156 -15.66 -11.25 -6.75
N LYS A 157 -16.91 -10.93 -7.09
CA LYS A 157 -17.58 -11.43 -8.31
C LYS A 157 -16.88 -10.95 -9.59
N ARG A 158 -16.37 -9.71 -9.60
CA ARG A 158 -15.64 -9.13 -10.73
C ARG A 158 -14.27 -9.78 -10.91
N LEU A 159 -13.56 -10.03 -9.80
CA LEU A 159 -12.28 -10.72 -9.83
C LEU A 159 -12.44 -12.15 -10.35
N ASP A 160 -13.39 -12.91 -9.79
CA ASP A 160 -13.68 -14.29 -10.19
C ASP A 160 -14.03 -14.42 -11.68
N LYS A 161 -14.89 -13.53 -12.17
CA LYS A 161 -15.24 -13.46 -13.60
C LYS A 161 -14.02 -13.12 -14.46
N THR A 162 -13.18 -12.18 -14.03
CA THR A 162 -11.97 -11.77 -14.76
C THR A 162 -10.96 -12.91 -14.83
N LEU A 163 -10.65 -13.57 -13.71
CA LEU A 163 -9.72 -14.68 -13.65
C LEU A 163 -10.18 -15.87 -14.50
N THR A 164 -11.47 -16.20 -14.44
CA THR A 164 -12.06 -17.26 -15.28
C THR A 164 -11.92 -16.95 -16.77
N ALA A 165 -12.22 -15.71 -17.18
CA ALA A 165 -12.07 -15.31 -18.58
C ALA A 165 -10.59 -15.31 -19.03
N TYR A 166 -9.70 -14.81 -18.18
CA TYR A 166 -8.29 -14.63 -18.51
C TYR A 166 -7.50 -15.92 -18.49
N ARG A 167 -7.94 -16.92 -17.72
CA ARG A 167 -7.43 -18.28 -17.81
C ARG A 167 -7.56 -18.85 -19.23
N ASN A 168 -8.71 -18.63 -19.88
CA ASN A 168 -8.95 -19.11 -21.24
C ASN A 168 -8.10 -18.36 -22.29
N THR A 169 -7.87 -17.06 -22.08
CA THR A 169 -7.09 -16.22 -23.00
C THR A 169 -5.62 -16.12 -22.63
N LYS A 170 -5.14 -16.83 -21.60
CA LYS A 170 -3.77 -16.79 -21.06
C LYS A 170 -3.29 -15.37 -20.71
N ARG A 171 -4.17 -14.56 -20.11
CA ARG A 171 -3.88 -13.17 -19.69
C ARG A 171 -3.67 -13.09 -18.18
N SER A 172 -3.01 -12.02 -17.72
CA SER A 172 -2.71 -11.79 -16.31
C SER A 172 -3.70 -10.81 -15.67
N CYS A 173 -3.80 -10.84 -14.35
CA CYS A 173 -4.63 -9.90 -13.59
C CYS A 173 -3.91 -9.56 -12.28
N ALA A 174 -3.64 -8.27 -12.05
CA ALA A 174 -3.06 -7.80 -10.80
C ALA A 174 -4.14 -7.37 -9.81
N LEU A 175 -3.90 -7.66 -8.54
CA LEU A 175 -4.72 -7.26 -7.40
C LEU A 175 -3.86 -6.43 -6.45
N MET A 176 -4.32 -5.21 -6.14
CA MET A 176 -3.76 -4.41 -5.06
C MET A 176 -4.74 -4.37 -3.89
N MET A 177 -4.25 -4.67 -2.69
CA MET A 177 -4.96 -4.43 -1.44
C MET A 177 -4.31 -3.28 -0.70
N LEU A 178 -5.12 -2.38 -0.15
CA LEU A 178 -4.68 -1.15 0.47
C LEU A 178 -5.32 -1.02 1.84
N ASP A 179 -4.55 -0.49 2.77
CA ASP A 179 -5.00 -0.13 4.11
C ASP A 179 -4.52 1.27 4.46
N LEU A 180 -5.37 2.06 5.11
CA LEU A 180 -5.03 3.43 5.49
C LEU A 180 -4.32 3.46 6.84
N ASP A 181 -3.03 3.78 6.81
CA ASP A 181 -2.23 3.83 8.02
C ASP A 181 -2.72 4.95 8.95
N ARG A 182 -2.86 4.64 10.24
CA ARG A 182 -3.32 5.57 11.29
C ARG A 182 -4.74 6.12 11.10
N PHE A 183 -5.59 5.49 10.27
CA PHE A 183 -7.00 5.90 10.12
C PHE A 183 -7.76 5.88 11.45
N LYS A 184 -7.52 4.88 12.30
CA LYS A 184 -8.11 4.81 13.64
C LYS A 184 -7.80 6.05 14.48
N GLN A 185 -6.57 6.57 14.41
CA GLN A 185 -6.17 7.78 15.15
C GLN A 185 -6.98 9.01 14.70
N VAL A 186 -7.34 9.09 13.41
CA VAL A 186 -8.22 10.15 12.89
C VAL A 186 -9.61 10.04 13.49
N ASN A 187 -10.19 8.83 13.54
CA ASN A 187 -11.50 8.62 14.17
C ASN A 187 -11.47 8.95 15.66
N ASP A 188 -10.43 8.52 16.38
CA ASP A 188 -10.30 8.73 17.82
C ASP A 188 -10.09 10.22 18.17
N THR A 189 -9.44 10.99 17.28
CA THR A 189 -9.09 12.40 17.53
C THR A 189 -10.14 13.38 17.00
N LEU A 190 -10.70 13.12 15.80
CA LEU A 190 -11.59 14.04 15.07
C LEU A 190 -13.03 13.53 14.95
N GLY A 191 -13.30 12.29 15.40
CA GLY A 191 -14.61 11.66 15.36
C GLY A 191 -14.95 10.96 14.03
N HIS A 192 -15.90 10.04 14.09
CA HIS A 192 -16.36 9.26 12.93
C HIS A 192 -16.79 10.10 11.71
N PRO A 193 -17.49 11.25 11.84
CA PRO A 193 -17.84 12.06 10.68
C PRO A 193 -16.62 12.56 9.89
N ALA A 194 -15.51 12.84 10.57
CA ALA A 194 -14.26 13.23 9.91
C ALA A 194 -13.60 12.03 9.21
N GLY A 195 -13.66 10.84 9.82
CA GLY A 195 -13.21 9.61 9.17
C GLY A 195 -14.02 9.27 7.92
N ASP A 196 -15.34 9.44 7.97
CA ASP A 196 -16.22 9.22 6.83
C ASP A 196 -15.90 10.15 5.65
N GLU A 197 -15.64 11.43 5.95
CA GLU A 197 -15.23 12.41 4.96
C GLU A 197 -13.84 12.10 4.39
N LEU A 198 -12.90 11.65 5.24
CA LEU A 198 -11.60 11.19 4.79
C LEU A 198 -11.74 10.03 3.79
N LEU A 199 -12.57 9.03 4.09
CA LEU A 199 -12.78 7.86 3.23
C LEU A 199 -13.34 8.25 1.85
N LYS A 200 -14.24 9.23 1.80
CA LYS A 200 -14.75 9.80 0.53
C LYS A 200 -13.64 10.47 -0.27
N GLN A 201 -12.79 11.27 0.40
CA GLN A 201 -11.66 11.93 -0.27
C GLN A 201 -10.61 10.93 -0.77
N VAL A 202 -10.34 9.85 -0.01
CA VAL A 202 -9.48 8.75 -0.44
C VAL A 202 -10.04 8.07 -1.69
N ALA A 203 -11.33 7.71 -1.69
CA ALA A 203 -11.99 7.13 -2.85
C ALA A 203 -11.87 8.02 -4.11
N ALA A 204 -12.06 9.33 -3.95
CA ALA A 204 -11.91 10.29 -5.04
C ALA A 204 -10.45 10.45 -5.53
N ARG A 205 -9.45 10.31 -4.65
CA ARG A 205 -8.03 10.31 -5.03
C ARG A 205 -7.67 9.04 -5.80
N LEU A 206 -8.12 7.88 -5.32
CA LEU A 206 -7.91 6.59 -6.00
C LEU A 206 -8.54 6.60 -7.40
N GLY A 207 -9.79 7.06 -7.53
CA GLY A 207 -10.48 7.15 -8.82
C GLY A 207 -9.71 7.97 -9.86
N ARG A 208 -9.09 9.09 -9.45
CA ARG A 208 -8.28 9.93 -10.36
C ARG A 208 -6.95 9.30 -10.78
N LEU A 209 -6.39 8.39 -9.99
CA LEU A 209 -5.07 7.81 -10.25
C LEU A 209 -5.12 6.58 -11.15
N VAL A 210 -6.08 5.69 -10.90
CA VAL A 210 -6.12 4.39 -11.55
C VAL A 210 -6.82 4.46 -12.92
N GLY A 211 -7.75 5.39 -13.09
CA GLY A 211 -8.50 5.56 -14.34
C GLY A 211 -9.57 4.48 -14.56
N GLU A 212 -10.20 4.48 -15.73
CA GLU A 212 -11.41 3.69 -16.03
C GLU A 212 -11.15 2.20 -16.32
N ASN A 213 -9.90 1.82 -16.60
CA ASN A 213 -9.56 0.44 -16.98
C ASN A 213 -9.43 -0.52 -15.77
N ALA A 214 -9.61 -0.02 -14.56
CA ALA A 214 -9.52 -0.78 -13.32
C ALA A 214 -10.82 -0.71 -12.53
N GLU A 215 -11.06 -1.71 -11.68
CA GLU A 215 -12.15 -1.66 -10.70
C GLU A 215 -11.59 -1.30 -9.33
N ILE A 216 -12.20 -0.32 -8.66
CA ILE A 216 -11.83 0.10 -7.31
C ILE A 216 -13.01 -0.21 -6.38
N GLY A 217 -12.72 -0.84 -5.25
CA GLY A 217 -13.71 -1.15 -4.24
C GLY A 217 -13.24 -0.87 -2.82
N ARG A 218 -14.20 -0.67 -1.93
CA ARG A 218 -13.99 -0.61 -0.49
C ARG A 218 -14.50 -1.89 0.15
N LEU A 219 -13.62 -2.62 0.83
CA LEU A 219 -13.94 -3.93 1.40
C LEU A 219 -14.60 -3.83 2.78
N GLY A 220 -14.43 -2.69 3.45
CA GLY A 220 -14.94 -2.38 4.79
C GLY A 220 -13.90 -1.56 5.57
N GLY A 221 -14.33 -0.79 6.56
CA GLY A 221 -13.40 0.02 7.38
C GLY A 221 -12.54 0.97 6.54
N ASP A 222 -11.23 0.82 6.66
CA ASP A 222 -10.14 1.50 5.95
C ASP A 222 -9.51 0.66 4.81
N GLU A 223 -10.09 -0.48 4.45
CA GLU A 223 -9.56 -1.38 3.43
C GLU A 223 -10.12 -1.05 2.03
N PHE A 224 -9.22 -0.85 1.08
CA PHE A 224 -9.53 -0.68 -0.33
C PHE A 224 -8.88 -1.78 -1.18
N GLN A 225 -9.47 -2.02 -2.34
CA GLN A 225 -8.98 -3.02 -3.30
C GLN A 225 -9.05 -2.46 -4.71
N ILE A 226 -8.03 -2.77 -5.53
CA ILE A 226 -7.96 -2.39 -6.93
C ILE A 226 -7.69 -3.64 -7.76
N ILE A 227 -8.52 -3.88 -8.77
CA ILE A 227 -8.34 -4.93 -9.78
C ILE A 227 -7.81 -4.29 -11.05
N LEU A 228 -6.66 -4.77 -11.52
CA LEU A 228 -5.95 -4.28 -12.72
C LEU A 228 -5.88 -5.41 -13.75
N PRO A 229 -6.82 -5.45 -14.72
CA PRO A 229 -6.82 -6.48 -15.75
C PRO A 229 -5.64 -6.31 -16.71
N ASP A 230 -5.00 -7.41 -17.10
CA ASP A 230 -3.96 -7.51 -18.13
C ASP A 230 -2.69 -6.72 -17.80
N VAL A 231 -2.30 -6.77 -16.52
CA VAL A 231 -1.07 -6.14 -16.02
C VAL A 231 -0.30 -7.14 -15.17
N ASP A 232 0.91 -7.49 -15.60
CA ASP A 232 1.90 -8.27 -14.84
C ASP A 232 3.28 -7.60 -14.75
N ASP A 233 3.44 -6.43 -15.39
CA ASP A 233 4.64 -5.61 -15.32
C ASP A 233 4.82 -5.05 -13.91
N ARG A 234 5.71 -5.67 -13.13
CA ARG A 234 5.99 -5.27 -11.75
C ARG A 234 6.59 -3.87 -11.65
N GLY A 235 7.24 -3.37 -12.71
CA GLY A 235 7.72 -2.00 -12.76
C GLY A 235 6.57 -1.00 -12.76
N LYS A 236 5.60 -1.19 -13.67
CA LYS A 236 4.40 -0.33 -13.75
C LYS A 236 3.54 -0.42 -12.49
N LEU A 237 3.37 -1.63 -11.95
CA LEU A 237 2.60 -1.85 -10.72
C LEU A 237 3.27 -1.17 -9.51
N GLY A 238 4.59 -1.26 -9.39
CA GLY A 238 5.36 -0.59 -8.34
C GLY A 238 5.26 0.94 -8.44
N GLU A 239 5.41 1.50 -9.64
CA GLU A 239 5.22 2.94 -9.88
C GLU A 239 3.80 3.42 -9.51
N LEU A 240 2.77 2.65 -9.90
CA LEU A 240 1.38 2.97 -9.55
C LEU A 240 1.17 2.92 -8.04
N ALA A 241 1.67 1.89 -7.36
CA ALA A 241 1.56 1.75 -5.92
C ALA A 241 2.26 2.90 -5.18
N GLN A 242 3.46 3.29 -5.62
CA GLN A 242 4.20 4.42 -5.05
C GLN A 242 3.44 5.75 -5.25
N ARG A 243 2.86 5.98 -6.43
CA ARG A 243 2.01 7.16 -6.68
C ARG A 243 0.77 7.17 -5.79
N ILE A 244 0.12 6.01 -5.60
CA ILE A 244 -1.02 5.88 -4.69
C ILE A 244 -0.61 6.25 -3.27
N ILE A 245 0.51 5.72 -2.78
CA ILE A 245 1.05 6.02 -1.45
C ILE A 245 1.29 7.52 -1.29
N GLN A 246 2.00 8.14 -2.24
CA GLN A 246 2.31 9.57 -2.22
C GLN A 246 1.06 10.44 -2.23
N MET A 247 0.04 10.06 -3.00
CA MET A 247 -1.20 10.84 -3.16
C MET A 247 -2.15 10.66 -1.99
N ILE A 248 -2.26 9.46 -1.42
CA ILE A 248 -3.03 9.24 -0.20
C ILE A 248 -2.35 9.92 0.98
N SER A 249 -1.02 10.01 0.99
CA SER A 249 -0.26 10.70 2.04
C SER A 249 -0.36 12.23 2.00
N GLN A 250 -1.00 12.81 0.97
CA GLN A 250 -1.26 14.25 0.95
C GLN A 250 -2.26 14.64 2.05
N PRO A 251 -2.12 15.83 2.67
CA PRO A 251 -3.02 16.27 3.73
C PRO A 251 -4.50 16.29 3.34
N TYR A 252 -5.36 16.01 4.30
CA TYR A 252 -6.82 16.10 4.18
C TYR A 252 -7.32 17.29 4.99
N SER A 253 -8.24 18.04 4.39
CA SER A 253 -8.98 19.09 5.11
C SER A 253 -10.32 18.50 5.55
N LEU A 254 -10.48 18.32 6.86
CA LEU A 254 -11.63 17.68 7.48
C LEU A 254 -12.25 18.66 8.48
N ASN A 255 -13.37 19.28 8.12
CA ASN A 255 -14.13 20.19 9.00
C ASN A 255 -13.27 21.31 9.64
N GLY A 256 -12.30 21.87 8.90
CA GLY A 256 -11.40 22.92 9.39
C GLY A 256 -10.13 22.42 10.10
N SER A 257 -10.01 21.11 10.34
CA SER A 257 -8.81 20.46 10.86
C SER A 257 -8.01 19.80 9.73
N ARG A 258 -6.69 19.67 9.92
CA ARG A 258 -5.79 18.99 8.98
C ARG A 258 -5.47 17.59 9.50
N ALA A 259 -5.66 16.57 8.67
CA ALA A 259 -5.25 15.20 8.95
C ALA A 259 -4.26 14.69 7.91
N ILE A 260 -3.33 13.84 8.33
CA ILE A 260 -2.38 13.16 7.46
C ILE A 260 -2.44 11.67 7.81
N ILE A 261 -2.61 10.84 6.80
CA ILE A 261 -2.60 9.38 6.91
C ILE A 261 -1.60 8.82 5.92
N GLY A 262 -1.10 7.60 6.17
CA GLY A 262 -0.34 6.85 5.19
C GLY A 262 -1.23 5.84 4.46
N THR A 263 -0.63 5.04 3.60
CA THR A 263 -1.26 3.80 3.14
C THR A 263 -0.22 2.74 2.87
N SER A 264 -0.51 1.52 3.28
CA SER A 264 0.27 0.34 2.95
C SER A 264 -0.40 -0.40 1.80
N VAL A 265 0.37 -0.95 0.86
CA VAL A 265 -0.15 -1.61 -0.35
C VAL A 265 0.44 -3.01 -0.52
N GLY A 266 -0.41 -4.03 -0.62
CA GLY A 266 -0.02 -5.39 -1.00
C GLY A 266 -0.41 -5.69 -2.44
N ILE A 267 0.50 -6.28 -3.23
CA ILE A 267 0.29 -6.54 -4.66
C ILE A 267 0.49 -8.04 -4.93
N ALA A 268 -0.50 -8.67 -5.56
CA ALA A 268 -0.40 -10.03 -6.09
C ALA A 268 -0.87 -10.09 -7.56
N ILE A 269 -0.32 -11.00 -8.34
CA ILE A 269 -0.56 -11.10 -9.78
C ILE A 269 -0.95 -12.53 -10.14
N ALA A 270 -2.14 -12.73 -10.68
CA ALA A 270 -2.54 -14.00 -11.27
C ALA A 270 -2.00 -14.14 -12.71
N PRO A 271 -1.60 -15.35 -13.14
CA PRO A 271 -1.66 -16.62 -12.39
C PRO A 271 -0.43 -16.91 -11.51
N TYR A 272 0.50 -15.97 -11.36
CA TYR A 272 1.79 -16.18 -10.72
C TYR A 272 1.69 -16.46 -9.20
N ASP A 273 0.87 -15.67 -8.50
CA ASP A 273 0.76 -15.66 -7.04
C ASP A 273 -0.50 -16.40 -6.53
N GLY A 274 -1.36 -16.81 -7.46
CA GLY A 274 -2.61 -17.53 -7.23
C GLY A 274 -3.36 -17.71 -8.54
N VAL A 275 -4.03 -18.86 -8.71
CA VAL A 275 -4.78 -19.17 -9.95
C VAL A 275 -6.28 -18.89 -9.81
N ASP A 276 -6.78 -18.83 -8.59
CA ASP A 276 -8.16 -18.49 -8.25
C ASP A 276 -8.26 -17.25 -7.37
N THR A 277 -9.49 -16.82 -7.14
CA THR A 277 -9.82 -15.61 -6.38
C THR A 277 -9.34 -15.69 -4.94
N GLU A 278 -9.49 -16.84 -4.27
CA GLU A 278 -9.17 -16.99 -2.85
C GLU A 278 -7.65 -16.97 -2.63
N GLU A 279 -6.91 -17.70 -3.47
CA GLU A 279 -5.44 -17.71 -3.44
C GLU A 279 -4.86 -16.31 -3.69
N LEU A 280 -5.37 -15.59 -4.70
CA LEU A 280 -4.86 -14.27 -5.07
C LEU A 280 -5.15 -13.22 -4.00
N VAL A 281 -6.36 -13.23 -3.42
CA VAL A 281 -6.71 -12.33 -2.31
C VAL A 281 -5.83 -12.61 -1.10
N LYS A 282 -5.62 -13.89 -0.77
CA LYS A 282 -4.73 -14.28 0.35
C LYS A 282 -3.29 -13.85 0.11
N ALA A 283 -2.79 -13.98 -1.12
CA ALA A 283 -1.45 -13.52 -1.48
C ALA A 283 -1.30 -11.99 -1.34
N ALA A 284 -2.28 -11.23 -1.84
CA ALA A 284 -2.28 -9.77 -1.72
C ALA A 284 -2.39 -9.31 -0.25
N ASP A 285 -3.16 -10.00 0.58
CA ASP A 285 -3.30 -9.71 2.02
C ASP A 285 -1.98 -9.97 2.77
N LEU A 286 -1.29 -11.09 2.48
CA LEU A 286 0.03 -11.37 3.04
C LEU A 286 1.06 -10.31 2.64
N ALA A 287 1.01 -9.84 1.39
CA ALA A 287 1.85 -8.75 0.92
C ALA A 287 1.54 -7.43 1.64
N LEU A 288 0.26 -7.10 1.82
CA LEU A 288 -0.20 -5.91 2.54
C LEU A 288 0.25 -5.95 4.00
N TYR A 289 0.12 -7.11 4.65
CA TYR A 289 0.59 -7.31 6.01
C TYR A 289 2.10 -7.12 6.13
N ALA A 290 2.88 -7.63 5.17
CA ALA A 290 4.32 -7.42 5.12
C ALA A 290 4.69 -5.94 4.91
N ALA A 291 3.92 -5.20 4.10
CA ALA A 291 4.10 -3.77 3.92
C ALA A 291 3.87 -2.99 5.23
N LYS A 292 2.82 -3.34 5.99
CA LYS A 292 2.59 -2.77 7.32
C LYS A 292 3.72 -3.09 8.30
N GLY A 293 4.25 -4.32 8.27
CA GLY A 293 5.35 -4.75 9.13
C GLY A 293 6.71 -4.13 8.80
N GLY A 294 6.92 -3.67 7.57
CA GLY A 294 8.17 -3.06 7.12
C GLY A 294 8.32 -1.58 7.41
N GLY A 295 7.44 -0.96 8.20
CA GLY A 295 7.47 0.49 8.49
C GLY A 295 6.27 1.29 7.97
N ARG A 296 5.27 0.63 7.35
CA ARG A 296 4.08 1.27 6.74
C ARG A 296 4.43 2.21 5.59
N ALA A 297 3.45 2.89 4.99
CA ALA A 297 3.65 3.84 3.88
C ALA A 297 4.51 3.30 2.71
N GLN A 298 4.41 2.00 2.45
CA GLN A 298 5.17 1.30 1.42
C GLN A 298 4.29 0.29 0.69
N TYR A 299 4.77 -0.23 -0.43
CA TYR A 299 4.13 -1.34 -1.12
C TYR A 299 4.95 -2.61 -0.95
N ARG A 300 4.36 -3.78 -1.18
CA ARG A 300 5.09 -5.05 -1.29
C ARG A 300 4.44 -5.88 -2.38
N PHE A 301 5.26 -6.48 -3.24
CA PHE A 301 4.81 -7.63 -4.01
C PHE A 301 4.75 -8.87 -3.13
N TYR A 302 3.78 -9.75 -3.38
CA TYR A 302 3.77 -11.06 -2.78
C TYR A 302 5.04 -11.85 -3.17
N SER A 303 5.64 -12.49 -2.17
CA SER A 303 6.60 -13.57 -2.35
C SER A 303 6.26 -14.71 -1.39
N SER A 304 6.63 -15.93 -1.75
CA SER A 304 6.45 -17.12 -0.91
C SER A 304 7.09 -16.95 0.48
N ASP A 305 8.23 -16.28 0.56
CA ASP A 305 8.96 -15.96 1.81
C ASP A 305 8.12 -15.11 2.80
N LEU A 306 7.08 -14.40 2.33
CA LEU A 306 6.22 -13.58 3.20
C LEU A 306 5.35 -14.42 4.14
N LYS A 307 5.01 -15.67 3.77
CA LYS A 307 4.27 -16.58 4.67
C LYS A 307 5.05 -16.84 5.96
N ASP A 308 6.37 -16.93 5.87
CA ASP A 308 7.25 -17.12 7.03
C ASP A 308 7.43 -15.82 7.83
N GLY A 309 7.32 -14.66 7.17
CA GLY A 309 7.41 -13.33 7.79
C GLY A 309 6.35 -13.07 8.87
N ALA A 310 5.10 -13.51 8.67
CA ALA A 310 4.03 -13.34 9.66
C ALA A 310 4.25 -14.20 10.92
N LYS A 311 4.73 -15.44 10.73
CA LYS A 311 5.13 -16.33 11.84
C LYS A 311 6.30 -15.72 12.62
N LEU A 312 7.30 -15.20 11.91
CA LEU A 312 8.46 -14.57 12.52
C LEU A 312 8.08 -13.29 13.27
N ARG A 313 7.14 -12.48 12.78
CA ARG A 313 6.63 -11.32 13.52
C ARG A 313 6.01 -11.72 14.86
N ARG A 314 5.21 -12.79 14.89
CA ARG A 314 4.62 -13.30 16.14
C ARG A 314 5.70 -13.78 17.11
N GLN A 315 6.72 -14.48 16.61
CA GLN A 315 7.86 -14.93 17.43
C GLN A 315 8.66 -13.74 17.99
N ILE A 316 8.85 -12.68 17.18
CA ILE A 316 9.47 -11.43 17.63
C ILE A 316 8.61 -10.76 18.69
N GLU A 317 7.29 -10.68 18.52
CA GLU A 317 6.41 -10.08 19.54
C GLU A 317 6.48 -10.84 20.88
N GLU A 318 6.42 -12.17 20.83
CA GLU A 318 6.51 -13.03 22.02
C GLU A 318 7.88 -12.93 22.68
N GLY A 319 8.97 -12.98 21.90
CA GLY A 319 10.34 -12.89 22.41
C GLY A 319 10.68 -11.52 23.01
N LEU A 320 10.18 -10.43 22.42
CA LEU A 320 10.53 -9.07 22.84
C LEU A 320 10.01 -8.72 24.24
N ARG A 321 8.91 -9.34 24.68
CA ARG A 321 8.38 -9.16 26.05
C ARG A 321 9.38 -9.63 27.12
N ASP A 322 10.11 -10.70 26.83
CA ASP A 322 11.06 -11.28 27.77
C ASP A 322 12.49 -10.78 27.55
N ALA A 323 12.80 -10.19 26.39
CA ALA A 323 14.15 -9.83 25.96
C ALA A 323 14.91 -8.94 26.96
N ILE A 324 14.24 -7.95 27.59
CA ILE A 324 14.86 -7.11 28.62
C ILE A 324 15.24 -7.94 29.85
N SER A 325 14.31 -8.78 30.34
CA SER A 325 14.51 -9.59 31.54
C SER A 325 15.57 -10.69 31.36
N ARG A 326 15.72 -11.17 30.13
CA ARG A 326 16.67 -12.22 29.74
C ARG A 326 18.05 -11.69 29.32
N GLY A 327 18.22 -10.37 29.28
CA GLY A 327 19.50 -9.76 28.87
C GLY A 327 19.84 -9.97 27.39
N GLU A 328 18.83 -10.10 26.53
CA GLU A 328 18.99 -10.33 25.09
C GLU A 328 19.22 -9.03 24.30
N LEU A 329 18.94 -7.88 24.92
CA LEU A 329 19.21 -6.56 24.35
C LEU A 329 20.59 -6.07 24.79
N GLU A 330 21.36 -5.53 23.85
CA GLU A 330 22.62 -4.85 24.11
C GLU A 330 22.64 -3.47 23.42
N MET A 331 23.43 -2.54 23.97
CA MET A 331 23.72 -1.27 23.33
C MET A 331 25.07 -1.35 22.61
N GLN A 332 25.07 -0.94 21.34
CA GLN A 332 26.29 -0.64 20.59
C GLN A 332 26.32 0.84 20.26
N TYR A 333 27.52 1.36 20.02
CA TYR A 333 27.77 2.80 19.95
C TYR A 333 28.52 3.14 18.67
N GLN A 334 27.93 3.94 17.79
CA GLN A 334 28.57 4.37 16.55
C GLN A 334 29.15 5.79 16.69
N PRO A 335 30.41 6.04 16.30
CA PRO A 335 31.01 7.36 16.44
C PRO A 335 30.42 8.39 15.48
N ILE A 336 30.13 9.57 16.01
CA ILE A 336 29.90 10.82 15.29
C ILE A 336 31.13 11.69 15.51
N VAL A 337 31.84 12.02 14.43
CA VAL A 337 33.11 12.72 14.48
C VAL A 337 32.99 14.16 13.99
N ASP A 338 33.82 15.04 14.53
CA ASP A 338 34.00 16.40 14.02
C ASP A 338 34.56 16.36 12.59
N ALA A 339 33.95 17.13 11.68
CA ALA A 339 34.30 17.06 10.26
C ALA A 339 35.76 17.47 9.98
N GLN A 340 36.34 18.36 10.78
CA GLN A 340 37.69 18.89 10.53
C GLN A 340 38.77 18.04 11.19
N THR A 341 38.56 17.63 12.44
CA THR A 341 39.56 16.98 13.29
C THR A 341 39.42 15.47 13.39
N HIS A 342 38.29 14.92 12.95
CA HIS A 342 37.94 13.50 13.06
C HIS A 342 37.95 12.94 14.50
N LYS A 343 37.99 13.82 15.49
CA LYS A 343 37.80 13.46 16.90
C LYS A 343 36.32 13.15 17.14
N VAL A 344 36.06 12.14 17.96
CA VAL A 344 34.69 11.82 18.37
C VAL A 344 34.10 12.97 19.18
N ALA A 345 32.96 13.47 18.74
CA ALA A 345 32.16 14.44 19.47
C ALA A 345 31.00 13.77 20.22
N CYS A 346 30.45 12.70 19.65
CA CYS A 346 29.29 12.00 20.19
C CYS A 346 29.30 10.53 19.75
N PHE A 347 28.69 9.65 20.53
CA PHE A 347 28.33 8.30 20.08
C PHE A 347 26.81 8.16 19.96
N GLU A 348 26.34 7.67 18.83
CA GLU A 348 24.95 7.25 18.68
C GLU A 348 24.74 5.86 19.28
N ALA A 349 23.78 5.75 20.18
CA ALA A 349 23.45 4.52 20.89
C ALA A 349 22.41 3.72 20.11
N LEU A 350 22.82 2.56 19.61
CA LEU A 350 22.05 1.68 18.75
C LEU A 350 21.74 0.37 19.47
N ILE A 351 20.45 0.08 19.63
CA ILE A 351 19.99 -1.18 20.23
C ILE A 351 20.34 -2.34 19.29
N ARG A 352 20.75 -3.47 19.86
CA ARG A 352 20.90 -4.75 19.17
C ARG A 352 20.16 -5.81 19.97
N TRP A 353 19.44 -6.68 19.27
CA TRP A 353 18.73 -7.80 19.90
C TRP A 353 19.29 -9.12 19.43
N HIS A 354 19.88 -9.87 20.37
CA HIS A 354 20.37 -11.22 20.15
C HIS A 354 19.31 -12.24 20.54
N HIS A 355 18.53 -12.69 19.55
CA HIS A 355 17.50 -13.70 19.77
C HIS A 355 18.13 -15.11 19.79
N PRO A 356 17.78 -15.98 20.76
CA PRO A 356 18.41 -17.29 20.91
C PRO A 356 18.24 -18.21 19.68
N GLU A 357 17.09 -18.15 19.01
CA GLU A 357 16.80 -18.99 17.83
C GLU A 357 17.10 -18.31 16.49
N HIS A 358 17.09 -16.97 16.44
CA HIS A 358 17.11 -16.20 15.19
C HIS A 358 18.37 -15.34 15.03
N GLY A 359 19.29 -15.37 16.00
CA GLY A 359 20.49 -14.56 16.00
C GLY A 359 20.15 -13.07 16.12
N LEU A 360 20.95 -12.23 15.47
CA LEU A 360 20.80 -10.77 15.55
C LEU A 360 19.57 -10.30 14.76
N ILE A 361 18.59 -9.72 15.46
CA ILE A 361 17.40 -9.12 14.85
C ILE A 361 17.61 -7.60 14.69
N SER A 362 17.42 -7.11 13.46
CA SER A 362 17.58 -5.69 13.13
C SER A 362 16.57 -4.79 13.85
N PRO A 363 16.97 -3.62 14.39
CA PRO A 363 16.07 -2.60 14.94
C PRO A 363 14.95 -2.18 14.00
N ALA A 364 15.24 -2.04 12.70
CA ALA A 364 14.24 -1.71 11.69
C ALA A 364 13.09 -2.73 11.63
N ARG A 365 13.30 -3.96 12.15
CA ARG A 365 12.30 -5.01 12.21
C ARG A 365 11.54 -5.04 13.54
N PHE A 366 12.24 -4.99 14.67
CA PHE A 366 11.58 -5.19 15.97
C PHE A 366 11.05 -3.89 16.61
N ILE A 367 11.61 -2.71 16.29
CA ILE A 367 11.13 -1.43 16.85
C ILE A 367 9.68 -1.13 16.42
N PRO A 368 9.29 -1.27 15.13
CA PRO A 368 7.89 -1.08 14.73
C PRO A 368 6.93 -2.06 15.42
N ILE A 369 7.39 -3.30 15.67
CA ILE A 369 6.62 -4.31 16.40
C ILE A 369 6.46 -3.88 17.86
N ALA A 370 7.54 -3.38 18.49
CA ALA A 370 7.52 -2.85 19.85
C ALA A 370 6.56 -1.67 20.02
N GLU A 371 6.48 -0.79 19.02
CA GLU A 371 5.53 0.32 19.01
C GLU A 371 4.08 -0.19 18.95
N ASP A 372 3.81 -1.10 18.01
CA ASP A 372 2.47 -1.65 17.79
C ASP A 372 1.94 -2.42 19.02
N CYS A 373 2.81 -3.15 19.74
CA CYS A 373 2.43 -3.89 20.94
C CYS A 373 2.60 -3.11 22.26
N GLY A 374 3.08 -1.86 22.20
CA GLY A 374 3.26 -0.98 23.36
C GLY A 374 4.50 -1.24 24.22
N LEU A 375 5.39 -2.16 23.82
CA LEU A 375 6.65 -2.45 24.51
C LEU A 375 7.73 -1.38 24.32
N ILE A 376 7.57 -0.50 23.34
CA ILE A 376 8.56 0.56 23.04
C ILE A 376 8.87 1.46 24.24
N LYS A 377 7.93 1.60 25.19
CA LYS A 377 8.15 2.36 26.42
C LYS A 377 9.25 1.74 27.28
N GLU A 378 9.14 0.44 27.54
CA GLU A 378 10.06 -0.29 28.42
C GLU A 378 11.45 -0.40 27.78
N ILE A 379 11.49 -0.67 26.47
CA ILE A 379 12.72 -0.73 25.69
C ILE A 379 13.40 0.64 25.63
N GLY A 380 12.64 1.70 25.37
CA GLY A 380 13.17 3.06 25.31
C GLY A 380 13.71 3.57 26.65
N GLU A 381 13.03 3.25 27.76
CA GLU A 381 13.54 3.57 29.10
C GLU A 381 14.83 2.80 29.42
N TRP A 382 14.87 1.51 29.12
CA TRP A 382 16.07 0.68 29.28
C TRP A 382 17.23 1.20 28.43
N ALA A 383 16.99 1.51 27.15
CA ALA A 383 18.01 2.00 26.24
C ALA A 383 18.58 3.35 26.68
N LEU A 384 17.71 4.29 27.09
CA LEU A 384 18.13 5.59 27.62
C LEU A 384 18.96 5.43 28.89
N GLU A 385 18.52 4.57 29.82
CA GLU A 385 19.26 4.32 31.05
C GLU A 385 20.62 3.68 30.79
N GLN A 386 20.67 2.62 29.99
CA GLN A 386 21.91 1.92 29.69
C GLN A 386 22.92 2.85 28.99
N SER A 387 22.44 3.63 28.01
CA SER A 387 23.25 4.63 27.29
C SER A 387 23.82 5.69 28.24
N CYS A 388 23.00 6.22 29.17
CA CYS A 388 23.47 7.20 30.15
C CYS A 388 24.50 6.60 31.14
N ARG A 389 24.30 5.35 31.58
CA ARG A 389 25.26 4.66 32.46
C ARG A 389 26.60 4.42 31.79
N ASP A 390 26.58 4.06 30.51
CA ASP A 390 27.79 3.81 29.73
C ASP A 390 28.51 5.11 29.41
N ALA A 391 27.77 6.15 29.02
CA ALA A 391 28.32 7.46 28.73
C ALA A 391 28.94 8.17 29.95
N ALA A 392 28.41 7.93 31.15
CA ALA A 392 29.00 8.43 32.40
C ALA A 392 30.45 7.95 32.63
N LYS A 393 30.88 6.85 31.97
CA LYS A 393 32.24 6.30 32.07
C LYS A 393 33.19 6.84 31.00
N TRP A 394 32.67 7.51 29.98
CA TRP A 394 33.49 8.11 28.92
C TRP A 394 34.09 9.45 29.36
N PRO A 395 35.14 9.95 28.68
CA PRO A 395 35.63 11.31 28.89
C PRO A 395 34.50 12.35 28.86
N CYS A 396 34.55 13.34 29.76
CA CYS A 396 33.47 14.29 30.00
C CYS A 396 33.02 15.08 28.76
N GLU A 397 33.88 15.20 27.76
CA GLU A 397 33.65 15.93 26.52
C GLU A 397 32.73 15.18 25.54
N ILE A 398 32.64 13.86 25.67
CA ILE A 398 31.91 13.00 24.72
C ILE A 398 30.44 12.89 25.11
N LYS A 399 29.56 13.16 24.15
CA LYS A 399 28.11 13.06 24.29
C LYS A 399 27.59 11.68 23.89
N VAL A 400 26.38 11.33 24.32
CA VAL A 400 25.64 10.16 23.84
C VAL A 400 24.33 10.60 23.20
N ALA A 401 24.05 10.12 22.00
CA ALA A 401 22.79 10.32 21.31
C ALA A 401 21.93 9.06 21.43
N VAL A 402 20.66 9.22 21.80
CA VAL A 402 19.71 8.13 22.01
C VAL A 402 18.47 8.41 21.17
N ASN A 403 18.15 7.48 20.28
CA ASN A 403 16.96 7.49 19.46
C ASN A 403 15.68 7.38 20.32
N VAL A 404 14.72 8.27 20.07
CA VAL A 404 13.41 8.33 20.75
C VAL A 404 12.30 8.19 19.71
N SER A 405 11.45 7.18 19.90
CA SER A 405 10.33 6.99 18.98
C SER A 405 9.26 8.08 19.13
N ALA A 406 8.54 8.36 18.05
CA ALA A 406 7.45 9.35 18.08
C ALA A 406 6.33 8.94 19.04
N VAL A 407 6.06 7.64 19.17
CA VAL A 407 5.09 7.09 20.11
C VAL A 407 5.52 7.34 21.56
N GLN A 408 6.81 7.17 21.87
CA GLN A 408 7.36 7.45 23.20
C GLN A 408 7.35 8.95 23.50
N PHE A 409 7.78 9.78 22.54
CA PHE A 409 7.86 11.23 22.69
C PHE A 409 6.48 11.86 22.94
N ALA A 410 5.44 11.39 22.24
CA ALA A 410 4.08 11.93 22.37
C ALA A 410 3.45 11.75 23.78
N ARG A 411 4.08 10.97 24.66
CA ARG A 411 3.56 10.72 26.01
C ARG A 411 3.88 11.85 26.98
N ALA A 412 2.88 12.24 27.78
CA ALA A 412 3.02 13.28 28.79
C ALA A 412 4.01 12.95 29.93
N ASP A 413 4.26 11.66 30.20
CA ASP A 413 5.16 11.16 31.24
C ASP A 413 6.63 11.08 30.80
N PHE A 414 6.94 11.18 29.50
CA PHE A 414 8.29 10.99 28.98
C PHE A 414 9.36 11.92 29.61
N PRO A 415 9.13 13.24 29.79
CA PRO A 415 10.12 14.08 30.46
C PRO A 415 10.41 13.66 31.91
N GLU A 416 9.44 13.06 32.61
CA GLU A 416 9.68 12.57 33.97
C GLU A 416 10.55 11.29 33.94
N THR A 417 10.34 10.41 32.97
CA THR A 417 11.23 9.25 32.73
C THR A 417 12.67 9.71 32.48
N VAL A 418 12.89 10.68 31.58
CA VAL A 418 14.23 11.24 31.31
C VAL A 418 14.85 11.80 32.58
N LYS A 419 14.11 12.59 33.35
CA LYS A 419 14.58 13.15 34.63
C LYS A 419 14.98 12.07 35.64
N GLN A 420 14.21 11.00 35.74
CA GLN A 420 14.52 9.88 36.63
C GLN A 420 15.79 9.15 36.20
N VAL A 421 15.98 8.92 34.89
CA VAL A 421 17.19 8.31 34.36
C VAL A 421 18.42 9.17 34.60
N LEU A 422 18.35 10.48 34.30
CA LEU A 422 19.44 11.43 34.58
C LEU A 422 19.83 11.40 36.06
N LYS A 423 18.84 11.37 36.96
CA LYS A 423 19.07 11.29 38.41
C LYS A 423 19.74 9.97 38.83
N ARG A 424 19.33 8.83 38.26
CA ARG A 424 19.86 7.49 38.58
C ARG A 424 21.28 7.29 38.08
N THR A 425 21.60 7.85 36.92
CA THR A 425 22.90 7.68 36.25
C THR A 425 23.91 8.75 36.60
N ALA A 426 23.44 9.88 37.15
CA ALA A 426 24.25 11.04 37.53
C ALA A 426 25.11 11.60 36.37
N ILE A 427 24.71 11.35 35.12
CA ILE A 427 25.32 11.96 33.95
C ILE A 427 24.95 13.45 33.88
N ASP A 428 25.87 14.28 33.41
CA ASP A 428 25.56 15.66 33.06
C ASP A 428 24.49 15.68 31.95
N PRO A 429 23.31 16.28 32.17
CA PRO A 429 22.25 16.33 31.16
C PRO A 429 22.71 16.90 29.82
N GLY A 430 23.67 17.83 29.80
CA GLY A 430 24.21 18.42 28.57
C GLY A 430 24.95 17.41 27.67
N ARG A 431 25.29 16.24 28.21
CA ARG A 431 25.92 15.13 27.46
C ARG A 431 24.92 14.17 26.84
N VAL A 432 23.63 14.29 27.17
CA VAL A 432 22.57 13.42 26.64
C VAL A 432 21.85 14.16 25.52
N GLU A 433 21.86 13.56 24.33
CA GLU A 433 21.18 14.05 23.15
C GLU A 433 20.04 13.10 22.79
N LEU A 434 18.82 13.63 22.67
CA LEU A 434 17.65 12.85 22.28
C LEU A 434 17.40 13.08 20.79
N GLU A 435 17.51 12.00 20.00
CA GLU A 435 17.26 12.01 18.57
C GLU A 435 15.79 11.69 18.30
N ILE A 436 15.15 12.54 17.51
CA ILE A 436 13.72 12.49 17.27
C ILE A 436 13.48 12.70 15.77
N THR A 437 12.67 11.84 15.16
CA THR A 437 12.33 11.98 13.72
C THR A 437 11.34 13.12 13.47
N GLU A 438 11.26 13.60 12.23
CA GLU A 438 10.28 14.64 11.83
C GLU A 438 8.82 14.27 12.14
N SER A 439 8.52 12.99 12.29
CA SER A 439 7.15 12.51 12.50
C SER A 439 6.50 13.00 13.80
N VAL A 440 7.28 13.48 14.77
CA VAL A 440 6.73 14.09 15.99
C VAL A 440 5.96 15.38 15.74
N PHE A 441 6.19 16.04 14.60
CA PHE A 441 5.47 17.26 14.22
C PHE A 441 4.06 17.01 13.67
N MET A 442 3.66 15.74 13.50
CA MET A 442 2.31 15.40 13.03
C MET A 442 1.23 15.51 14.13
N GLY A 443 1.63 15.62 15.40
CA GLY A 443 0.72 15.72 16.55
C GLY A 443 0.23 17.15 16.85
N ASP A 444 -0.44 17.32 18.00
CA ASP A 444 -0.86 18.64 18.48
C ASP A 444 0.37 19.52 18.78
N TYR A 445 0.52 20.57 17.98
CA TYR A 445 1.62 21.51 18.07
C TYR A 445 1.79 22.13 19.46
N GLY A 446 0.68 22.40 20.18
CA GLY A 446 0.71 22.99 21.51
C GLY A 446 1.33 22.07 22.56
N GLU A 447 0.99 20.78 22.52
CA GLU A 447 1.51 19.77 23.45
C GLU A 447 2.98 19.43 23.16
N VAL A 448 3.34 19.29 21.88
CA VAL A 448 4.73 19.04 21.45
C VAL A 448 5.67 20.16 21.95
N GLN A 449 5.25 21.42 21.85
CA GLN A 449 6.03 22.55 22.34
C GLN A 449 6.20 22.55 23.87
N LYS A 450 5.19 22.10 24.63
CA LYS A 450 5.32 21.94 26.09
C LYS A 450 6.33 20.85 26.44
N LEU A 451 6.31 19.72 25.73
CA LEU A 451 7.26 18.64 25.91
C LEU A 451 8.69 19.09 25.64
N PHE A 452 8.93 19.78 24.53
CA PHE A 452 10.25 20.34 24.22
C PHE A 452 10.76 21.27 25.32
N LYS A 453 9.92 22.20 25.80
CA LYS A 453 10.30 23.10 26.91
C LYS A 453 10.66 22.33 28.17
N ARG A 454 9.89 21.30 28.53
CA ARG A 454 10.16 20.46 29.71
C ARG A 454 11.47 19.71 29.57
N LEU A 455 11.77 19.15 28.40
CA LEU A 455 13.03 18.44 28.14
C LEU A 455 14.23 19.40 28.16
N LYS A 456 14.16 20.55 27.48
CA LYS A 456 15.24 21.55 27.53
C LYS A 456 15.47 22.09 28.94
N ALA A 457 14.43 22.19 29.77
CA ALA A 457 14.57 22.57 31.17
C ALA A 457 15.33 21.53 32.02
N LEU A 458 15.41 20.27 31.59
CA LEU A 458 16.27 19.25 32.20
C LEU A 458 17.74 19.41 31.80
N GLY A 459 18.03 20.18 30.75
CA GLY A 459 19.39 20.41 30.24
C GLY A 459 19.83 19.44 29.13
N VAL A 460 18.95 18.55 28.66
CA VAL A 460 19.28 17.65 27.53
C VAL A 460 19.33 18.41 26.20
N ARG A 461 20.10 17.86 25.25
CA ARG A 461 20.10 18.31 23.86
C ARG A 461 19.05 17.56 23.04
N LEU A 462 18.58 18.20 21.98
CA LEU A 462 17.61 17.62 21.06
C LEU A 462 18.18 17.64 19.64
N SER A 463 18.09 16.52 18.96
CA SER A 463 18.53 16.37 17.57
C SER A 463 17.36 15.92 16.70
N LEU A 464 17.27 16.50 15.51
CA LEU A 464 16.28 16.12 14.50
C LEU A 464 16.87 15.08 13.56
N ASP A 465 16.29 13.89 13.56
CA ASP A 465 16.74 12.73 12.79
C ASP A 465 15.98 12.56 11.46
N ASP A 466 16.60 11.86 10.51
CA ASP A 466 16.09 11.59 9.15
C ASP A 466 15.60 12.84 8.38
N PHE A 467 16.26 13.99 8.52
CA PHE A 467 15.76 15.25 7.96
C PHE A 467 15.75 15.25 6.42
N GLY A 468 14.60 15.63 5.84
CA GLY A 468 14.39 15.77 4.40
C GLY A 468 13.66 14.62 3.72
N THR A 469 13.47 13.48 4.39
CA THR A 469 12.68 12.34 3.85
C THR A 469 11.17 12.50 4.08
N GLY A 470 10.79 13.39 5.00
CA GLY A 470 9.41 13.72 5.35
C GLY A 470 8.92 15.08 4.83
N TYR A 471 7.69 15.46 5.18
CA TYR A 471 7.13 16.78 4.88
C TYR A 471 7.45 17.77 6.01
N SER A 472 8.69 18.24 6.10
CA SER A 472 9.04 19.28 7.06
C SER A 472 8.38 20.60 6.66
N SER A 473 7.46 21.11 7.47
CA SER A 473 7.07 22.51 7.37
C SER A 473 8.15 23.34 8.06
N LEU A 474 8.93 24.10 7.29
CA LEU A 474 9.94 25.06 7.79
C LEU A 474 9.41 25.93 8.95
N SER A 475 8.10 26.16 9.00
CA SER A 475 7.45 26.88 10.10
C SER A 475 7.59 26.21 11.46
N TYR A 476 7.64 24.88 11.51
CA TYR A 476 7.80 24.11 12.76
C TYR A 476 9.24 24.13 13.23
N LEU A 477 10.19 23.91 12.31
CA LEU A 477 11.62 23.91 12.61
C LEU A 477 12.07 25.24 13.23
N ARG A 478 11.57 26.37 12.69
CA ARG A 478 11.87 27.72 13.21
C ARG A 478 11.57 27.92 14.70
N LYS A 479 10.64 27.15 15.27
CA LYS A 479 10.21 27.29 16.68
C LYS A 479 10.62 26.10 17.55
N ALA A 480 11.19 25.05 16.97
CA ALA A 480 11.63 23.89 17.72
C ALA A 480 13.03 24.14 18.29
N PRO A 481 13.30 23.83 19.58
CA PRO A 481 14.58 24.11 20.21
C PRO A 481 15.59 22.98 19.95
N PHE A 482 15.80 22.62 18.69
CA PHE A 482 16.81 21.63 18.31
C PHE A 482 18.21 22.25 18.37
N ASP A 483 19.17 21.42 18.76
CA ASP A 483 20.58 21.77 18.79
C ASP A 483 21.32 21.22 17.55
N LYS A 484 20.74 20.23 16.87
CA LYS A 484 21.36 19.50 15.77
C LYS A 484 20.33 18.98 14.76
N ILE A 485 20.73 18.90 13.49
CA ILE A 485 20.00 18.26 12.39
C ILE A 485 20.87 17.15 11.79
N LYS A 486 20.33 15.94 11.66
CA LYS A 486 20.95 14.81 10.97
C LYS A 486 20.40 14.73 9.53
N ILE A 487 21.30 14.72 8.56
CA ILE A 487 21.00 14.65 7.13
C ILE A 487 20.94 13.16 6.77
N ASP A 488 19.75 12.72 6.35
CA ASP A 488 19.47 11.32 6.04
C ASP A 488 20.42 10.76 4.97
N GLN A 489 20.84 9.50 5.18
CA GLN A 489 21.76 8.79 4.30
C GLN A 489 21.32 8.72 2.83
N SER A 490 20.02 8.78 2.53
CA SER A 490 19.49 8.76 1.15
C SER A 490 19.89 9.99 0.35
N PHE A 491 20.20 11.11 1.02
CA PHE A 491 20.77 12.29 0.37
C PHE A 491 22.29 12.18 0.21
N VAL A 492 22.98 11.54 1.15
CA VAL A 492 24.44 11.40 1.10
C VAL A 492 24.87 10.35 0.07
N ARG A 493 24.22 9.19 0.08
CA ARG A 493 24.53 8.04 -0.77
C ARG A 493 24.39 8.38 -2.25
N GLY A 494 25.45 8.15 -3.02
CA GLY A 494 25.48 8.42 -4.46
C GLY A 494 25.34 9.91 -4.84
N SER A 495 25.47 10.82 -3.89
CA SER A 495 25.46 12.27 -4.15
C SER A 495 26.57 12.78 -5.09
N PRO A 496 27.75 12.14 -5.21
CA PRO A 496 28.78 12.56 -6.16
C PRO A 496 28.48 12.20 -7.63
N GLU A 497 27.44 11.41 -7.91
CA GLU A 497 27.12 10.97 -9.28
C GLU A 497 26.61 12.10 -10.18
N LYS A 498 27.01 12.09 -11.46
CA LYS A 498 26.60 13.13 -12.42
C LYS A 498 25.10 13.07 -12.70
N GLY A 499 24.42 14.21 -12.54
CA GLY A 499 22.97 14.33 -12.75
C GLY A 499 22.13 14.17 -11.47
N ASN A 500 22.76 13.90 -10.33
CA ASN A 500 22.09 13.84 -9.04
C ASN A 500 21.94 15.25 -8.42
N ASN A 501 20.74 15.58 -7.93
CA ASN A 501 20.45 16.85 -7.26
C ASN A 501 20.75 16.83 -5.76
N ASN A 502 21.09 15.68 -5.18
CA ASN A 502 21.33 15.51 -3.75
C ASN A 502 22.38 16.46 -3.18
N SER A 503 23.45 16.78 -3.94
CA SER A 503 24.46 17.74 -3.50
C SER A 503 23.88 19.14 -3.23
N ALA A 504 22.90 19.56 -4.02
CA ALA A 504 22.21 20.84 -3.82
C ALA A 504 21.28 20.80 -2.60
N ILE A 505 20.64 19.66 -2.35
CA ILE A 505 19.78 19.44 -1.18
C ILE A 505 20.61 19.50 0.10
N ILE A 506 21.75 18.79 0.15
CA ILE A 506 22.69 18.84 1.28
C ILE A 506 23.11 20.29 1.55
N ALA A 507 23.50 21.04 0.52
CA ALA A 507 23.89 22.45 0.66
C ALA A 507 22.77 23.33 1.23
N ALA A 508 21.52 23.10 0.81
CA ALA A 508 20.37 23.82 1.33
C ALA A 508 20.09 23.48 2.81
N ILE A 509 20.21 22.21 3.20
CA ILE A 509 20.03 21.77 4.58
C ILE A 509 21.11 22.37 5.49
N VAL A 510 22.38 22.34 5.05
CA VAL A 510 23.48 22.94 5.83
C VAL A 510 23.27 24.45 6.00
N SER A 511 22.91 25.16 4.93
CA SER A 511 22.64 26.61 5.00
C SER A 511 21.47 26.93 5.93
N LEU A 512 20.45 26.07 5.97
CA LEU A 512 19.30 26.21 6.87
C LEU A 512 19.72 26.00 8.33
N ALA A 513 20.52 24.97 8.60
CA ALA A 513 21.02 24.69 9.94
C ALA A 513 21.90 25.84 10.46
N GLU A 514 22.80 26.37 9.62
CA GLU A 514 23.61 27.55 9.94
C GLU A 514 22.74 28.76 10.30
N ALA A 515 21.69 29.04 9.50
CA ALA A 515 20.76 30.15 9.75
C ALA A 515 19.93 29.98 11.04
N LEU A 516 19.80 28.76 11.54
CA LEU A 516 19.09 28.42 12.77
C LEU A 516 20.04 28.14 13.95
N GLU A 517 21.34 28.35 13.78
CA GLU A 517 22.39 28.10 14.77
C GLU A 517 22.42 26.64 15.27
N MET A 518 22.17 25.69 14.36
CA MET A 518 22.15 24.25 14.64
C MET A 518 23.39 23.55 14.08
N GLU A 519 23.87 22.52 14.79
CA GLU A 519 24.88 21.59 14.27
C GLU A 519 24.28 20.71 13.16
N THR A 520 25.11 20.23 12.24
CA THR A 520 24.74 19.27 11.19
C THR A 520 25.55 17.99 11.30
N VAL A 521 24.88 16.84 11.21
CA VAL A 521 25.51 15.53 11.00
C VAL A 521 25.12 15.01 9.63
N ALA A 522 26.09 14.62 8.81
CA ALA A 522 25.80 13.85 7.60
C ALA A 522 25.97 12.36 7.88
N GLU A 523 24.92 11.59 7.60
CA GLU A 523 24.86 10.16 7.93
C GLU A 523 25.18 9.26 6.74
N GLY A 524 25.50 8.00 7.06
CA GLY A 524 25.65 6.96 6.05
C GLY A 524 26.80 7.19 5.08
N ILE A 525 27.85 7.91 5.50
CA ILE A 525 29.03 8.12 4.67
C ILE A 525 29.82 6.80 4.56
N GLU A 526 29.98 6.30 3.35
CA GLU A 526 30.67 5.04 3.10
C GLU A 526 31.94 5.23 2.25
N THR A 527 31.98 6.28 1.43
CA THR A 527 33.03 6.48 0.43
C THR A 527 33.73 7.83 0.55
N ARG A 528 34.95 7.91 0.01
CA ARG A 528 35.76 9.14 0.11
C ARG A 528 35.18 10.30 -0.70
N ASP A 529 34.58 10.03 -1.85
CA ASP A 529 33.92 11.07 -2.65
C ASP A 529 32.67 11.64 -1.97
N GLU A 530 31.89 10.82 -1.26
CA GLU A 530 30.80 11.30 -0.39
C GLU A 530 31.34 12.17 0.75
N LEU A 531 32.40 11.71 1.42
CA LEU A 531 33.07 12.45 2.48
C LEU A 531 33.55 13.83 2.01
N GLU A 532 34.27 13.89 0.89
CA GLU A 532 34.78 15.15 0.33
C GLU A 532 33.65 16.08 -0.12
N LEU A 533 32.58 15.53 -0.69
CA LEU A 533 31.40 16.32 -1.09
C LEU A 533 30.74 16.96 0.13
N VAL A 534 30.44 16.17 1.16
CA VAL A 534 29.79 16.62 2.38
C VAL A 534 30.67 17.63 3.13
N LYS A 535 31.97 17.37 3.23
CA LYS A 535 32.96 18.33 3.76
C LYS A 535 32.97 19.63 2.99
N GLY A 536 32.96 19.57 1.66
CA GLY A 536 32.88 20.74 0.78
C GLY A 536 31.57 21.53 0.91
N ARG A 537 30.55 20.97 1.57
CA ARG A 537 29.30 21.66 1.91
C ARG A 537 29.25 22.16 3.36
N ASN A 538 30.36 22.11 4.09
CA ASN A 538 30.50 22.59 5.48
C ASN A 538 29.61 21.86 6.50
N ALA A 539 29.30 20.58 6.30
CA ALA A 539 28.69 19.80 7.38
C ALA A 539 29.62 19.77 8.62
N THR A 540 29.06 19.99 9.81
CA THR A 540 29.86 20.16 11.04
C THR A 540 30.38 18.83 11.58
N HIS A 541 29.60 17.76 11.44
CA HIS A 541 29.87 16.44 11.97
C HIS A 541 29.55 15.38 10.92
N LEU A 542 30.17 14.22 11.07
CA LEU A 542 30.13 13.14 10.10
C LEU A 542 29.90 11.80 10.80
N GLN A 543 29.10 10.94 10.18
CA GLN A 543 28.83 9.60 10.65
C GLN A 543 28.73 8.64 9.47
N GLY A 544 29.30 7.44 9.63
CA GLY A 544 29.16 6.40 8.61
C GLY A 544 30.19 5.29 8.73
N ARG A 545 30.01 4.26 7.90
CA ARG A 545 30.88 3.07 7.87
C ARG A 545 32.32 3.38 7.51
N ILE A 546 32.56 4.50 6.82
CA ILE A 546 33.91 4.96 6.48
C ILE A 546 34.78 5.18 7.74
N PHE A 547 34.17 5.56 8.87
CA PHE A 547 34.88 5.77 10.13
C PHE A 547 34.88 4.51 10.99
N SER A 548 33.69 3.98 11.27
CA SER A 548 33.53 2.75 12.04
C SER A 548 32.12 2.18 11.92
N LEU A 549 32.02 0.86 12.13
CA LEU A 549 30.77 0.24 12.53
C LEU A 549 30.45 0.59 14.00
N SER A 550 29.28 0.19 14.48
CA SER A 550 28.95 0.31 15.90
C SER A 550 29.85 -0.59 16.75
N LEU A 551 30.35 -0.03 17.85
CA LEU A 551 31.29 -0.68 18.77
C LEU A 551 30.59 -1.04 20.08
N GLN A 552 31.05 -2.10 20.73
CA GLN A 552 30.59 -2.42 22.09
C GLN A 552 31.26 -1.52 23.12
N GLN A 553 30.60 -1.31 24.26
CA GLN A 553 31.10 -0.44 25.34
C GLN A 553 32.55 -0.75 25.76
N HIS A 554 32.92 -2.03 25.88
CA HIS A 554 34.26 -2.42 26.30
C HIS A 554 35.34 -1.95 25.30
N GLN A 555 35.06 -2.04 23.99
CA GLN A 555 35.96 -1.60 22.93
C GLN A 555 36.14 -0.08 22.94
N LEU A 556 35.08 0.66 23.29
CA LEU A 556 35.16 2.12 23.46
C LEU A 556 36.04 2.51 24.63
N LEU A 557 35.89 1.83 25.77
CA LEU A 557 36.71 2.11 26.96
C LEU A 557 38.19 1.82 26.70
N GLU A 558 38.51 0.68 26.08
CA GLU A 558 39.90 0.34 25.70
C GLU A 558 40.52 1.40 24.77
N ARG A 559 39.77 1.87 23.76
CA ARG A 559 40.22 2.94 22.87
C ARG A 559 40.39 4.27 23.59
N SER A 560 39.48 4.60 24.51
CA SER A 560 39.55 5.81 25.30
C SER A 560 40.79 5.82 26.20
N GLU A 561 41.12 4.68 26.84
CA GLU A 561 42.32 4.53 27.67
C GLU A 561 43.62 4.68 26.86
N GLN A 562 43.60 4.24 25.60
CA GLN A 562 44.73 4.36 24.66
C GLN A 562 44.80 5.74 23.98
N GLY A 563 43.88 6.67 24.26
CA GLY A 563 43.80 7.98 23.60
C GLY A 563 43.40 7.92 22.12
N GLN A 564 42.83 6.81 21.66
CA GLN A 564 42.47 6.54 20.26
C GLN A 564 41.01 6.88 19.96
N LEU A 565 40.63 8.13 20.24
CA LEU A 565 39.29 8.68 19.97
C LEU A 565 39.23 9.53 18.68
N VAL A 566 40.20 9.30 17.79
CA VAL A 566 40.21 9.82 16.42
C VAL A 566 39.92 8.65 15.49
N PHE A 567 38.94 8.81 14.60
CA PHE A 567 38.60 7.79 13.61
C PHE A 567 38.96 8.30 12.23
N GLU A 568 39.99 7.69 11.63
CA GLU A 568 40.40 8.05 10.27
C GLU A 568 39.47 7.39 9.24
N PRO A 569 39.12 8.09 8.15
CA PRO A 569 38.22 7.56 7.12
C PRO A 569 38.91 6.45 6.30
N MET A 570 38.38 5.23 6.41
CA MET A 570 38.79 4.04 5.65
C MET A 570 37.61 3.52 4.83
N GLY A 571 37.61 3.81 3.53
CA GLY A 571 36.56 3.37 2.61
C GLY A 571 37.01 3.45 1.15
N PRO A 572 36.22 2.90 0.21
CA PRO A 572 36.52 2.97 -1.21
C PRO A 572 36.51 4.41 -1.72
N ASP A 573 37.29 4.69 -2.78
CA ASP A 573 37.44 6.03 -3.34
C ASP A 573 36.15 6.57 -4.00
N LYS A 574 35.26 5.67 -4.44
CA LYS A 574 34.02 6.03 -5.13
C LYS A 574 32.83 5.23 -4.63
N TYR A 575 31.67 5.89 -4.61
CA TYR A 575 30.38 5.24 -4.43
C TYR A 575 30.19 4.07 -5.40
N ARG A 576 29.69 2.95 -4.87
CA ARG A 576 29.19 1.82 -5.64
C ARG A 576 27.80 1.50 -5.10
N PRO A 577 26.82 1.15 -5.95
CA PRO A 577 25.48 0.79 -5.49
C PRO A 577 25.53 -0.27 -4.40
N GLU A 578 24.68 -0.10 -3.40
CA GLU A 578 24.63 -0.95 -2.22
C GLU A 578 24.48 -2.43 -2.62
N ARG A 579 25.38 -3.26 -2.08
CA ARG A 579 25.42 -4.70 -2.32
C ARG A 579 24.84 -5.36 -1.08
N ARG A 580 23.63 -5.92 -1.19
CA ARG A 580 23.04 -6.69 -0.09
C ARG A 580 23.80 -8.00 0.09
N THR A 581 24.32 -8.25 1.28
CA THR A 581 24.88 -9.56 1.66
C THR A 581 23.75 -10.58 1.85
N GLU A 582 22.97 -10.83 0.81
CA GLU A 582 22.04 -11.96 0.75
C GLU A 582 22.86 -13.21 0.52
N PHE A 583 22.75 -14.20 1.40
CA PHE A 583 23.32 -15.52 1.21
C PHE A 583 22.19 -16.45 0.80
N ARG A 584 22.03 -16.67 -0.50
CA ARG A 584 20.99 -17.57 -1.02
C ARG A 584 21.57 -18.49 -2.06
N ARG A 585 21.33 -19.79 -1.90
CA ARG A 585 21.60 -20.76 -2.97
C ARG A 585 20.57 -20.57 -4.07
N ILE A 586 21.04 -20.30 -5.28
CA ILE A 586 20.21 -20.06 -6.46
C ILE A 586 20.64 -20.97 -7.62
N GLY A 587 19.79 -21.07 -8.62
CA GLY A 587 20.16 -21.68 -9.89
C GLY A 587 20.92 -20.69 -10.76
N LEU A 588 21.99 -21.13 -11.41
CA LEU A 588 22.61 -20.45 -12.54
C LEU A 588 22.44 -21.33 -13.77
N ILE A 589 21.94 -20.78 -14.86
CA ILE A 589 21.70 -21.49 -16.11
C ILE A 589 22.68 -20.98 -17.15
N HIS A 590 23.35 -21.91 -17.82
CA HIS A 590 24.21 -21.63 -18.98
C HIS A 590 24.05 -22.77 -19.98
N ASP A 591 23.77 -22.43 -21.24
CA ASP A 591 23.28 -23.36 -22.25
C ASP A 591 22.13 -24.24 -21.70
N ASP A 592 22.24 -25.56 -21.78
CA ASP A 592 21.23 -26.54 -21.31
C ASP A 592 21.47 -27.00 -19.85
N HIS A 593 22.42 -26.38 -19.14
CA HIS A 593 22.83 -26.80 -17.80
C HIS A 593 22.40 -25.82 -16.73
N ARG A 594 21.89 -26.38 -15.62
CA ARG A 594 21.67 -25.65 -14.38
C ARG A 594 22.75 -26.04 -13.38
N TYR A 595 23.33 -25.03 -12.77
CA TYR A 595 24.34 -25.08 -11.74
C TYR A 595 23.77 -24.50 -10.45
N HIS A 596 24.28 -24.95 -9.31
CA HIS A 596 23.97 -24.32 -8.04
C HIS A 596 25.06 -23.36 -7.63
N VAL A 597 24.70 -22.10 -7.43
CA VAL A 597 25.61 -21.06 -6.97
C VAL A 597 25.06 -20.39 -5.73
N VAL A 598 25.94 -19.80 -4.94
CA VAL A 598 25.57 -18.93 -3.83
C VAL A 598 25.56 -17.50 -4.35
N LEU A 599 24.39 -16.89 -4.41
CA LEU A 599 24.23 -15.46 -4.64
C LEU A 599 24.74 -14.71 -3.42
N ARG A 600 25.45 -13.60 -3.67
CA ARG A 600 25.94 -12.63 -2.71
C ARG A 600 25.86 -11.23 -3.30
N ASN A 601 25.79 -10.22 -2.45
CA ASN A 601 26.01 -8.83 -2.87
C ASN A 601 25.09 -8.38 -4.01
N LEU A 602 23.80 -8.71 -3.93
CA LEU A 602 22.81 -8.37 -4.96
C LEU A 602 22.60 -6.84 -4.98
N SER A 603 22.57 -6.28 -6.19
CA SER A 603 22.32 -4.88 -6.47
C SER A 603 21.42 -4.74 -7.71
N ARG A 604 20.99 -3.53 -8.04
CA ARG A 604 20.13 -3.30 -9.23
C ARG A 604 20.79 -3.70 -10.54
N THR A 605 22.12 -3.61 -10.62
CA THR A 605 22.87 -3.77 -11.87
C THR A 605 23.70 -5.05 -11.90
N GLY A 606 23.77 -5.82 -10.82
CA GLY A 606 24.58 -7.04 -10.79
C GLY A 606 24.62 -7.72 -9.43
N ALA A 607 25.39 -8.79 -9.37
CA ALA A 607 25.59 -9.57 -8.16
C ALA A 607 26.99 -10.21 -8.13
N LEU A 608 27.34 -10.77 -6.96
CA LEU A 608 28.43 -11.71 -6.83
C LEU A 608 27.83 -13.12 -6.76
N ILE A 609 28.41 -14.07 -7.47
CA ILE A 609 28.06 -15.48 -7.36
C ILE A 609 29.31 -16.27 -6.96
N GLU A 610 29.12 -17.31 -6.15
CA GLU A 610 30.18 -18.24 -5.76
C GLU A 610 29.73 -19.67 -6.05
N GLY A 611 30.65 -20.52 -6.54
CA GLY A 611 30.40 -21.96 -6.72
C GLY A 611 30.79 -22.54 -8.07
N LEU A 612 31.28 -21.74 -9.01
CA LEU A 612 31.74 -22.20 -10.31
C LEU A 612 33.19 -21.84 -10.52
N LEU A 613 34.02 -22.83 -10.88
CA LEU A 613 35.44 -22.62 -11.08
C LEU A 613 35.72 -22.00 -12.46
N ASP A 614 36.50 -20.91 -12.47
CA ASP A 614 37.15 -20.30 -13.64
C ASP A 614 36.21 -20.03 -14.83
N VAL A 615 35.00 -19.54 -14.55
CA VAL A 615 34.05 -19.13 -15.60
C VAL A 615 34.68 -18.01 -16.45
N PRO A 616 34.73 -18.11 -17.79
CA PRO A 616 35.33 -17.09 -18.65
C PRO A 616 34.61 -15.74 -18.55
N LEU A 617 35.35 -14.65 -18.77
CA LEU A 617 34.76 -13.31 -18.91
C LEU A 617 33.86 -13.24 -20.15
N GLU A 618 32.87 -12.34 -20.10
CA GLU A 618 31.84 -12.17 -21.14
C GLU A 618 30.95 -13.40 -21.35
N THR A 619 30.98 -14.37 -20.44
CA THR A 619 30.03 -15.50 -20.46
C THR A 619 28.63 -14.99 -20.10
N GLU A 620 27.66 -15.25 -20.97
CA GLU A 620 26.24 -15.02 -20.70
C GLU A 620 25.67 -16.15 -19.82
N VAL A 621 25.00 -15.77 -18.75
CA VAL A 621 24.36 -16.67 -17.78
C VAL A 621 22.99 -16.15 -17.41
N VAL A 622 22.09 -17.03 -17.01
CA VAL A 622 20.78 -16.66 -16.45
C VAL A 622 20.72 -17.05 -14.99
N LEU A 623 20.57 -16.07 -14.10
CA LEU A 623 20.36 -16.32 -12.68
C LEU A 623 18.88 -16.55 -12.41
N ASP A 624 18.57 -17.67 -11.76
CA ASP A 624 17.23 -17.99 -11.28
C ASP A 624 17.09 -17.56 -9.82
N LEU A 625 16.46 -16.40 -9.62
CA LEU A 625 16.20 -15.81 -8.31
C LEU A 625 14.96 -16.43 -7.62
N GLY A 626 14.41 -17.51 -8.18
CA GLY A 626 13.24 -18.22 -7.68
C GLY A 626 11.91 -17.55 -8.04
N ASN A 627 10.81 -18.28 -7.85
CA ASN A 627 9.45 -17.84 -8.20
C ASN A 627 9.35 -17.34 -9.66
N GLY A 628 10.07 -17.98 -10.59
CA GLY A 628 10.09 -17.63 -12.01
C GLY A 628 10.78 -16.31 -12.36
N GLN A 629 11.61 -15.78 -11.46
CA GLN A 629 12.41 -14.58 -11.69
C GLN A 629 13.76 -14.95 -12.31
N LEU A 630 13.85 -14.83 -13.63
CA LEU A 630 15.08 -15.10 -14.40
C LEU A 630 15.76 -13.78 -14.77
N ALA A 631 17.00 -13.60 -14.33
CA ALA A 631 17.81 -12.42 -14.63
C ALA A 631 18.97 -12.80 -15.56
N VAL A 632 18.94 -12.27 -16.79
CA VAL A 632 20.05 -12.41 -17.73
C VAL A 632 21.21 -11.55 -17.26
N ALA A 633 22.40 -12.16 -17.17
CA ALA A 633 23.59 -11.52 -16.67
C ALA A 633 24.83 -11.93 -17.48
N MET A 634 25.85 -11.08 -17.44
CA MET A 634 27.14 -11.34 -18.08
C MET A 634 28.26 -11.31 -17.05
N VAL A 635 29.18 -12.27 -17.14
CA VAL A 635 30.34 -12.36 -16.24
C VAL A 635 31.34 -11.27 -16.58
N ARG A 636 31.53 -10.31 -15.66
CA ARG A 636 32.48 -9.19 -15.80
C ARG A 636 33.76 -9.37 -15.01
N ARG A 637 33.73 -10.26 -14.01
CA ARG A 637 34.89 -10.60 -13.19
C ARG A 637 34.84 -12.07 -12.86
N SER A 638 35.98 -12.74 -12.89
CA SER A 638 36.11 -14.14 -12.49
C SER A 638 37.42 -14.33 -11.74
N GLU A 639 37.34 -14.80 -10.50
CA GLU A 639 38.46 -15.08 -9.62
C GLU A 639 38.22 -16.43 -8.93
N GLY A 640 38.81 -17.51 -9.47
CA GLY A 640 38.62 -18.86 -8.95
C GLY A 640 37.16 -19.30 -8.97
N TYR A 641 36.56 -19.52 -7.80
CA TYR A 641 35.16 -19.93 -7.67
C TYR A 641 34.17 -18.76 -7.54
N SER A 642 34.63 -17.51 -7.65
CA SER A 642 33.83 -16.30 -7.45
C SER A 642 33.72 -15.49 -8.74
N GLN A 643 32.49 -15.17 -9.15
CA GLN A 643 32.21 -14.37 -10.34
C GLN A 643 31.40 -13.12 -9.99
N GLY A 644 31.82 -11.98 -10.53
CA GLY A 644 31.01 -10.77 -10.57
C GLY A 644 30.21 -10.74 -11.85
N VAL A 645 28.88 -10.66 -11.73
CA VAL A 645 27.96 -10.63 -12.87
C VAL A 645 27.24 -9.29 -12.96
N GLU A 646 27.04 -8.81 -14.18
CA GLU A 646 26.29 -7.59 -14.50
C GLU A 646 24.97 -7.98 -15.18
N PHE A 647 23.85 -7.43 -14.72
CA PHE A 647 22.53 -7.70 -15.30
C PHE A 647 22.32 -6.91 -16.59
N GLU A 648 21.79 -7.58 -17.61
CA GLU A 648 21.41 -6.93 -18.87
C GLU A 648 20.24 -5.94 -18.65
N THR A 649 19.23 -6.39 -17.89
CA THR A 649 18.12 -5.53 -17.45
C THR A 649 18.22 -5.31 -15.95
N GLN A 650 18.20 -4.05 -15.54
CA GLN A 650 18.27 -3.70 -14.12
C GLN A 650 17.10 -4.28 -13.33
N LEU A 651 17.38 -4.77 -12.13
CA LEU A 651 16.35 -5.15 -11.17
C LEU A 651 15.61 -3.92 -10.64
N ILE A 652 14.37 -4.14 -10.24
CA ILE A 652 13.47 -3.13 -9.68
C ILE A 652 13.21 -3.41 -8.20
N PRO A 653 12.85 -2.38 -7.40
CA PRO A 653 12.45 -2.58 -6.01
C PRO A 653 11.20 -3.45 -5.89
N ASP A 654 11.20 -4.38 -4.95
CA ASP A 654 10.03 -5.19 -4.61
C ASP A 654 9.00 -4.45 -3.74
N GLY A 655 9.30 -3.20 -3.38
CA GLY A 655 8.49 -2.31 -2.55
C GLY A 655 9.03 -2.07 -1.15
N ALA A 656 10.09 -2.78 -0.77
CA ALA A 656 10.95 -2.37 0.34
C ALA A 656 12.42 -2.45 -0.10
N ASP A 657 13.29 -2.97 0.77
CA ASP A 657 14.72 -3.07 0.53
C ASP A 657 15.11 -4.22 -0.43
N GLY A 658 14.15 -4.99 -0.96
CA GLY A 658 14.40 -6.13 -1.85
C GLY A 658 14.40 -5.77 -3.34
N LEU A 659 15.01 -6.65 -4.15
CA LEU A 659 15.10 -6.48 -5.60
C LEU A 659 14.44 -7.66 -6.33
N CYS A 660 13.76 -7.35 -7.42
CA CYS A 660 13.06 -8.33 -8.24
C CYS A 660 13.16 -8.04 -9.74
N THR A 661 12.88 -9.06 -10.55
CA THR A 661 12.78 -8.88 -12.00
C THR A 661 11.46 -8.20 -12.36
N ARG A 662 11.48 -7.38 -13.42
CA ARG A 662 10.29 -6.68 -13.93
C ARG A 662 9.19 -7.65 -14.39
N TYR A 663 9.59 -8.76 -15.00
CA TYR A 663 8.72 -9.82 -15.47
C TYR A 663 9.13 -11.15 -14.88
N ARG A 664 8.15 -12.04 -14.73
CA ARG A 664 8.34 -13.44 -14.35
C ARG A 664 7.97 -14.35 -15.52
N VAL A 665 8.56 -15.53 -15.56
CA VAL A 665 8.15 -16.57 -16.49
C VAL A 665 6.69 -16.94 -16.23
N SER A 666 5.86 -16.84 -17.27
CA SER A 666 4.42 -17.07 -17.14
C SER A 666 4.10 -18.54 -16.82
N PRO A 667 3.29 -18.84 -15.78
CA PRO A 667 2.78 -20.19 -15.52
C PRO A 667 2.12 -20.86 -16.73
N TYR A 668 1.51 -20.09 -17.63
CA TYR A 668 0.91 -20.64 -18.86
C TYR A 668 1.94 -21.25 -19.82
N LEU A 669 3.21 -20.83 -19.76
CA LEU A 669 4.31 -21.45 -20.50
C LEU A 669 4.70 -22.81 -19.88
N ILE A 670 4.62 -22.92 -18.56
CA ILE A 670 4.85 -24.17 -17.82
C ILE A 670 3.72 -25.17 -18.10
N GLU A 671 2.48 -24.69 -18.15
CA GLU A 671 1.31 -25.50 -18.53
C GLU A 671 1.44 -26.05 -19.96
N ALA A 672 1.89 -25.20 -20.91
CA ALA A 672 2.16 -25.63 -22.28
C ALA A 672 3.26 -26.70 -22.38
N ALA A 673 4.14 -26.80 -21.38
CA ALA A 673 5.17 -27.84 -21.27
C ALA A 673 4.66 -29.16 -20.65
N GLY A 674 3.35 -29.28 -20.35
CA GLY A 674 2.68 -30.52 -19.94
C GLY A 674 2.41 -30.69 -18.44
N ARG A 675 2.56 -29.62 -17.63
CA ARG A 675 2.24 -29.63 -16.18
C ARG A 675 0.90 -28.95 -15.87
N PRO A 676 0.22 -29.27 -14.76
CA PRO A 676 -1.01 -28.58 -14.37
C PRO A 676 -0.74 -27.11 -14.02
N LEU A 677 -1.66 -26.22 -14.40
CA LEU A 677 -1.59 -24.81 -14.04
C LEU A 677 -1.68 -24.63 -12.52
N ALA A 678 -0.66 -24.01 -11.95
CA ALA A 678 -0.57 -23.65 -10.54
C ALA A 678 0.21 -22.33 -10.40
N ALA A 679 0.08 -21.69 -9.23
CA ALA A 679 0.95 -20.59 -8.84
C ALA A 679 2.42 -21.03 -8.87
N LEU A 680 3.34 -20.09 -9.10
CA LEU A 680 4.75 -20.44 -9.24
C LEU A 680 5.30 -21.00 -7.92
N PRO A 681 5.91 -22.19 -7.93
CA PRO A 681 6.68 -22.68 -6.80
C PRO A 681 8.01 -21.92 -6.71
N ASP A 682 8.69 -22.06 -5.57
CA ASP A 682 10.00 -21.44 -5.34
C ASP A 682 11.02 -21.80 -6.44
N ASP A 683 10.98 -23.05 -6.93
CA ASP A 683 11.79 -23.54 -8.05
C ASP A 683 10.94 -23.76 -9.33
N ALA A 684 10.50 -22.66 -9.93
CA ALA A 684 9.73 -22.69 -11.17
C ALA A 684 10.52 -23.26 -12.37
N TYR A 685 11.84 -23.17 -12.37
CA TYR A 685 12.68 -23.62 -13.49
C TYR A 685 12.74 -25.15 -13.58
N GLU A 686 12.88 -25.86 -12.46
CA GLU A 686 12.83 -27.32 -12.45
C GLU A 686 11.47 -27.85 -12.97
N ALA A 687 10.40 -27.10 -12.74
CA ALA A 687 9.09 -27.42 -13.27
C ALA A 687 9.02 -27.37 -14.81
N MET A 688 9.83 -26.54 -15.48
CA MET A 688 9.86 -26.43 -16.94
C MET A 688 10.72 -27.48 -17.63
N ARG A 689 11.76 -27.99 -16.97
CA ARG A 689 12.79 -28.84 -17.61
C ARG A 689 12.35 -30.29 -17.90
N SER A 690 11.18 -30.72 -17.43
CA SER A 690 10.77 -32.13 -17.51
C SER A 690 10.30 -32.62 -18.89
N SER A 691 10.46 -31.85 -19.97
CA SER A 691 9.93 -32.20 -21.30
C SER A 691 10.91 -32.17 -22.49
N SER A 692 12.21 -31.92 -22.30
CA SER A 692 13.19 -31.95 -23.42
C SER A 692 14.26 -33.04 -23.24
N ALA A 693 14.03 -34.20 -23.85
CA ALA A 693 15.02 -35.26 -24.02
C ALA A 693 15.84 -35.03 -25.31
N ALA A 694 16.86 -34.17 -25.23
CA ALA A 694 17.93 -34.08 -26.23
C ALA A 694 19.28 -34.38 -25.54
N PRO A 695 20.28 -34.94 -26.25
CA PRO A 695 21.56 -35.29 -25.63
C PRO A 695 22.27 -34.00 -25.17
N ALA A 696 22.35 -33.80 -23.85
CA ALA A 696 23.02 -32.66 -23.26
C ALA A 696 24.51 -32.68 -23.63
N LYS A 697 25.04 -31.54 -24.10
CA LYS A 697 26.49 -31.30 -24.15
C LYS A 697 27.10 -31.55 -22.75
N PRO A 698 28.40 -31.82 -22.60
CA PRO A 698 29.01 -31.85 -21.26
C PRO A 698 28.88 -30.48 -20.58
N LYS A 699 28.72 -30.48 -19.24
CA LYS A 699 28.72 -29.25 -18.42
C LYS A 699 29.97 -28.42 -18.76
N ALA A 700 29.76 -27.13 -19.07
CA ALA A 700 30.83 -26.19 -19.40
C ALA A 700 31.69 -25.80 -18.19
N PHE A 701 31.09 -25.78 -16.98
CA PHE A 701 31.75 -25.38 -15.74
C PHE A 701 31.77 -26.50 -14.69
N VAL A 702 32.76 -26.44 -13.78
CA VAL A 702 32.90 -27.35 -12.63
C VAL A 702 32.29 -26.69 -11.39
N GLU A 703 31.38 -27.38 -10.71
CA GLU A 703 30.80 -26.94 -9.44
C GLU A 703 31.80 -27.17 -8.30
N ALA A 704 32.12 -26.11 -7.56
CA ALA A 704 32.93 -26.20 -6.35
C ALA A 704 32.03 -26.46 -5.13
N ASP A 705 32.41 -27.42 -4.28
CA ASP A 705 31.67 -27.69 -3.04
C ASP A 705 31.98 -26.63 -1.97
N ILE A 706 31.02 -25.72 -1.74
CA ILE A 706 31.17 -24.59 -0.82
C ILE A 706 30.66 -24.91 0.59
N THR A 707 30.32 -26.18 0.89
CA THR A 707 29.61 -26.58 2.12
C THR A 707 30.44 -26.39 3.42
N TYR A 708 31.73 -26.07 3.33
CA TYR A 708 32.66 -26.07 4.48
C TYR A 708 33.17 -24.71 4.98
N ARG A 709 32.53 -23.58 4.66
CA ARG A 709 32.94 -22.25 5.20
C ARG A 709 32.08 -21.68 6.34
N ASN A 710 31.04 -22.38 6.77
CA ASN A 710 30.27 -21.99 7.95
C ASN A 710 31.03 -22.39 9.24
N LEU A 711 32.02 -21.60 9.66
CA LEU A 711 32.51 -21.57 11.07
C LEU A 711 33.53 -20.46 11.39
N ALA A 712 33.93 -19.59 10.46
CA ALA A 712 34.79 -18.45 10.81
C ALA A 712 34.69 -17.31 9.77
N ALA A 713 33.82 -16.33 10.02
CA ALA A 713 33.95 -14.94 9.57
C ALA A 713 32.91 -14.08 10.30
#